data_AF-A0A2M6WMP5-F1
#
_entry.id   AF-A0A2M6WMP5-F1
#
_cell.length_a   1.000
_cell.length_b   1.000
_cell.length_c   1.000
_cell.angle_alpha   90.00
_cell.angle_beta   90.00
_cell.angle_gamma   90.00
#
_symmetry.space_group_name_H-M   'P 1'
#
loop_
_entity.id
_entity.type
_entity.pdbx_description
1 polymer ?
#
loop_
_entity_poly.entity_id
_entity_poly.type
_entity_poly.pdbx_seq_one_letter_code
_entity_poly.pdbx_strand_id
1 'polypeptide(L)'
;MFSSNKFLKVGAMFLMVVFLFGGKITKAAETYYDLSPAEILITPDNPVIDKNFTITVKVKNAGTKNIDSLIGLTDFKYKFNNFSVVKSTLPAPTLTSVTKPGEYLYYYFEGGFNASGEAVLEFTADNNNELAESNENNNAITKKINVLLSRYDLLLEDIIVSPAGPAVNQKSIITVKAKNNGVAGLFDNAGLNNIRFNFANFSSEDTVYPNATLSNIIKAGEYFYYTFTGKFTKAGEALLTFSLDDTEQLTEQNETNNYKEKKATVKEKEAIDLTAEKISLNIKEPIINERMEITVTVANRGGTSLTNAAGLESDAVLANFPYFEIASTTHDIYPSIANPLDPNEIFKYGYIGQFNRAGDHNLIFGVDKNIKVAEINKNNNSTSTIIKIFADKTERDDFKITDIRAEIISSTSVMVVWKTDKPTIGKVSYRQGAYQTDQEASSSGEQTSHAVTLSKLAPNRVYDYKIIAAKASVTKISNYQNFSTPTNDAVIATTEPKVLVELEKKTLAASWSTNLKATGAIYYRHSGEINYKKAAVEVLSLHHEIKLENLAGGEYDYWLNSTSSAGTVWFSPVSAFTIPILIASTTASTTTDKVLMVPPAVSTISGNNQPSSAIDIKNNNLYQSLRGKIILKVESAGEAYYVNPQNKQMYFLNRPADAYKVMRNQGTGISNKNLAKIPVGLVAASGADTDNDGLADILEEALETDKNKQDTDGDGYTDKQELQSDYSPFASGGIKLTIDSNFSNAQKGKILLQVEGRGEAWYVNPADGRRYFLGRPADAFQVMRLLGTGVSNNNFSALQSK
;
A
#
# COMPACT_ATOMS: atom_id res chain seq x y z
N MET A 1 53.32 30.26 -67.67
CA MET A 1 54.15 30.20 -66.44
C MET A 1 53.22 30.47 -65.26
N PHE A 2 53.30 29.58 -64.28
CA PHE A 2 52.70 29.52 -62.94
C PHE A 2 52.07 30.76 -62.25
N SER A 3 51.05 30.43 -61.45
CA SER A 3 50.75 30.95 -60.11
C SER A 3 49.99 32.28 -59.93
N SER A 4 48.89 32.16 -59.18
CA SER A 4 48.49 33.02 -58.05
C SER A 4 47.64 34.29 -58.25
N ASN A 5 46.76 34.42 -57.26
CA ASN A 5 46.30 35.62 -56.56
C ASN A 5 45.06 36.40 -57.03
N LYS A 6 44.17 36.55 -56.04
CA LYS A 6 43.13 37.58 -55.85
C LYS A 6 43.65 38.99 -56.17
N PHE A 7 42.78 39.87 -56.70
CA PHE A 7 42.54 41.29 -56.32
C PHE A 7 41.41 41.79 -57.27
N LEU A 8 40.25 42.28 -56.81
CA LEU A 8 39.90 43.63 -56.31
C LEU A 8 39.54 44.68 -57.40
N LYS A 9 38.29 45.18 -57.30
CA LYS A 9 37.78 46.57 -57.51
C LYS A 9 37.60 47.22 -58.91
N VAL A 10 36.38 47.79 -59.03
CA VAL A 10 35.96 49.12 -59.59
C VAL A 10 35.67 49.24 -61.10
N GLY A 11 34.49 49.81 -61.41
CA GLY A 11 34.40 50.90 -62.40
C GLY A 11 33.29 50.88 -63.48
N ALA A 12 32.15 51.52 -63.18
CA ALA A 12 31.34 52.44 -64.00
C ALA A 12 30.99 52.19 -65.49
N MET A 13 29.67 52.09 -65.76
CA MET A 13 28.82 53.02 -66.54
C MET A 13 29.43 53.76 -67.76
N PHE A 14 28.94 53.54 -68.99
CA PHE A 14 28.20 54.55 -69.78
C PHE A 14 27.57 54.01 -71.09
N LEU A 15 26.62 54.82 -71.54
CA LEU A 15 25.50 54.67 -72.48
C LEU A 15 25.85 54.82 -73.98
N MET A 16 24.98 54.24 -74.82
CA MET A 16 24.47 54.74 -76.11
C MET A 16 25.36 54.72 -77.37
N VAL A 17 24.78 54.29 -78.50
CA VAL A 17 24.26 55.17 -79.58
C VAL A 17 23.51 54.27 -80.61
N VAL A 18 22.17 54.32 -80.63
CA VAL A 18 21.26 54.94 -81.64
C VAL A 18 20.81 54.02 -82.79
N PHE A 19 19.50 53.71 -82.78
CA PHE A 19 18.46 53.72 -83.85
C PHE A 19 18.85 53.55 -85.35
N LEU A 20 18.08 52.95 -86.26
CA LEU A 20 16.62 52.91 -86.49
C LEU A 20 16.26 51.72 -87.42
N PHE A 21 15.11 51.09 -87.13
CA PHE A 21 13.99 50.63 -88.01
C PHE A 21 14.26 50.17 -89.46
N GLY A 22 13.57 49.17 -90.01
CA GLY A 22 12.37 48.46 -89.57
C GLY A 22 11.84 47.63 -90.75
N GLY A 23 11.23 46.48 -90.44
CA GLY A 23 10.64 45.57 -91.43
C GLY A 23 10.93 44.10 -91.14
N LYS A 24 10.46 43.56 -90.01
CA LYS A 24 10.36 42.10 -89.82
C LYS A 24 8.93 41.68 -90.11
N ILE A 25 8.79 40.87 -91.16
CA ILE A 25 7.63 40.04 -91.44
C ILE A 25 7.40 39.18 -90.18
N THR A 26 6.31 39.43 -89.46
CA THR A 26 5.88 38.57 -88.35
C THR A 26 5.33 37.27 -88.94
N LYS A 27 6.09 36.19 -88.79
CA LYS A 27 5.60 34.81 -88.91
C LYS A 27 4.36 34.70 -88.01
N ALA A 28 3.26 34.13 -88.50
CA ALA A 28 2.09 33.84 -87.66
C ALA A 28 2.58 33.08 -86.42
N ALA A 29 2.19 33.54 -85.22
CA ALA A 29 2.56 32.87 -83.98
C ALA A 29 2.01 31.45 -84.03
N GLU A 30 2.89 30.45 -83.97
CA GLU A 30 2.48 29.06 -83.85
C GLU A 30 1.71 28.91 -82.53
N THR A 31 0.47 28.43 -82.60
CA THR A 31 -0.39 28.22 -81.44
C THR A 31 -0.25 26.77 -80.96
N TYR A 32 -0.01 26.60 -79.67
CA TYR A 32 0.26 25.30 -79.04
C TYR A 32 -0.75 25.04 -77.91
N TYR A 33 -1.08 23.77 -77.69
CA TYR A 33 -1.74 23.32 -76.47
C TYR A 33 -0.70 23.18 -75.34
N ASP A 34 -1.10 23.24 -74.07
CA ASP A 34 -0.26 22.94 -72.91
C ASP A 34 -1.17 22.64 -71.72
N LEU A 35 -1.16 21.41 -71.23
CA LEU A 35 -1.95 20.87 -70.16
C LEU A 35 -1.08 20.73 -68.93
N SER A 36 -1.17 21.70 -68.02
CA SER A 36 -0.37 21.70 -66.80
C SER A 36 -1.24 21.48 -65.57
N PRO A 37 -1.31 20.25 -64.99
CA PRO A 37 -1.96 20.02 -63.72
C PRO A 37 -1.40 20.93 -62.62
N ALA A 38 -2.26 21.76 -62.05
CA ALA A 38 -1.87 22.82 -61.13
C ALA A 38 -2.16 22.46 -59.66
N GLU A 39 -3.23 21.71 -59.39
CA GLU A 39 -3.64 21.43 -58.01
C GLU A 39 -4.55 20.18 -57.92
N ILE A 40 -4.42 19.43 -56.81
CA ILE A 40 -5.38 18.39 -56.40
C ILE A 40 -6.10 18.87 -55.14
N LEU A 41 -7.43 18.93 -55.14
CA LEU A 41 -8.29 19.30 -54.01
C LEU A 41 -9.12 18.09 -53.55
N ILE A 42 -9.47 18.04 -52.27
CA ILE A 42 -10.29 16.97 -51.69
C ILE A 42 -11.43 17.62 -50.92
N THR A 43 -12.66 17.22 -51.21
CA THR A 43 -13.85 17.77 -50.56
C THR A 43 -14.71 16.65 -49.99
N PRO A 44 -15.08 16.68 -48.69
CA PRO A 44 -14.65 17.65 -47.66
C PRO A 44 -13.14 17.62 -47.33
N ASP A 45 -12.60 18.72 -46.81
CA ASP A 45 -11.22 18.79 -46.30
C ASP A 45 -11.03 17.87 -45.09
N ASN A 46 -9.82 17.31 -44.90
CA ASN A 46 -9.45 16.31 -43.87
C ASN A 46 -10.15 14.95 -44.05
N PRO A 47 -9.68 14.12 -45.00
CA PRO A 47 -10.32 12.85 -45.27
C PRO A 47 -10.21 11.87 -44.10
N VAL A 48 -11.30 11.14 -43.86
CA VAL A 48 -11.39 10.06 -42.86
C VAL A 48 -11.80 8.77 -43.56
N ILE A 49 -11.44 7.62 -43.01
CA ILE A 49 -11.86 6.32 -43.56
C ILE A 49 -13.40 6.18 -43.58
N ASP A 50 -13.92 5.39 -44.53
CA ASP A 50 -15.34 5.00 -44.64
C ASP A 50 -16.35 6.15 -44.85
N LYS A 51 -15.88 7.30 -45.35
CA LYS A 51 -16.72 8.40 -45.84
C LYS A 51 -16.44 8.67 -47.33
N ASN A 52 -17.41 9.31 -47.98
CA ASN A 52 -17.31 9.67 -49.39
C ASN A 52 -16.64 11.05 -49.56
N PHE A 53 -15.73 11.13 -50.53
CA PHE A 53 -15.00 12.34 -50.90
C PHE A 53 -15.00 12.54 -52.41
N THR A 54 -14.80 13.79 -52.82
CA THR A 54 -14.51 14.14 -54.21
C THR A 54 -13.08 14.66 -54.32
N ILE A 55 -12.25 13.97 -55.11
CA ILE A 55 -10.94 14.47 -55.53
C ILE A 55 -11.14 15.29 -56.80
N THR A 56 -10.78 16.57 -56.76
CA THR A 56 -10.83 17.48 -57.91
C THR A 56 -9.42 17.79 -58.38
N VAL A 57 -9.10 17.48 -59.65
CA VAL A 57 -7.82 17.85 -60.26
C VAL A 57 -8.03 19.04 -61.18
N LYS A 58 -7.29 20.12 -60.91
CA LYS A 58 -7.30 21.36 -61.68
C LYS A 58 -6.17 21.34 -62.70
N VAL A 59 -6.49 21.32 -63.98
CA VAL A 59 -5.51 21.33 -65.08
C VAL A 59 -5.57 22.65 -65.80
N LYS A 60 -4.47 23.40 -65.81
CA LYS A 60 -4.39 24.70 -66.46
C LYS A 60 -4.11 24.52 -67.95
N ASN A 61 -4.84 25.25 -68.80
CA ASN A 61 -4.41 25.47 -70.17
C ASN A 61 -3.26 26.50 -70.15
N ALA A 62 -2.01 26.05 -70.10
CA ALA A 62 -0.84 26.92 -70.09
C ALA A 62 -0.40 27.37 -71.50
N GLY A 63 -1.08 26.86 -72.54
CA GLY A 63 -0.71 27.03 -73.93
C GLY A 63 -1.25 28.34 -74.49
N THR A 64 -1.11 28.51 -75.81
CA THR A 64 -1.62 29.68 -76.53
C THR A 64 -2.89 29.38 -77.33
N LYS A 65 -3.31 28.11 -77.40
CA LYS A 65 -4.51 27.64 -78.08
C LYS A 65 -5.67 27.38 -77.11
N ASN A 66 -6.89 27.73 -77.51
CA ASN A 66 -8.10 27.36 -76.76
C ASN A 66 -8.30 25.84 -76.82
N ILE A 67 -8.78 25.26 -75.71
CA ILE A 67 -9.22 23.88 -75.65
C ILE A 67 -10.74 23.87 -75.81
N ASP A 68 -11.23 23.33 -76.92
CA ASP A 68 -12.62 23.41 -77.37
C ASP A 68 -13.24 22.03 -77.66
N SER A 69 -12.49 20.96 -77.40
CA SER A 69 -12.88 19.56 -77.60
C SER A 69 -12.15 18.65 -76.62
N LEU A 70 -12.54 17.37 -76.57
CA LEU A 70 -11.97 16.35 -75.68
C LEU A 70 -10.58 15.83 -76.08
N ILE A 71 -10.01 16.34 -77.18
CA ILE A 71 -8.72 15.87 -77.70
C ILE A 71 -7.61 16.10 -76.65
N GLY A 72 -6.86 15.06 -76.29
CA GLY A 72 -5.83 15.05 -75.24
C GLY A 72 -6.36 15.00 -73.80
N LEU A 73 -7.67 15.22 -73.58
CA LEU A 73 -8.27 15.19 -72.24
C LEU A 73 -8.78 13.80 -71.82
N THR A 74 -8.90 12.88 -72.77
CA THR A 74 -9.27 11.48 -72.51
C THR A 74 -8.07 10.59 -72.23
N ASP A 75 -6.86 11.02 -72.62
CA ASP A 75 -5.62 10.31 -72.34
C ASP A 75 -5.02 10.79 -71.01
N PHE A 76 -5.51 10.28 -69.89
CA PHE A 76 -4.98 10.63 -68.57
C PHE A 76 -4.75 9.37 -67.74
N LYS A 77 -3.86 9.49 -66.76
CA LYS A 77 -3.56 8.43 -65.80
C LYS A 77 -3.65 8.98 -64.39
N TYR A 78 -4.22 8.20 -63.48
CA TYR A 78 -4.24 8.52 -62.05
C TYR A 78 -3.85 7.34 -61.20
N LYS A 79 -3.28 7.63 -60.03
CA LYS A 79 -3.02 6.67 -58.97
C LYS A 79 -3.30 7.35 -57.63
N PHE A 80 -4.41 6.98 -57.01
CA PHE A 80 -4.81 7.51 -55.71
C PHE A 80 -4.66 6.40 -54.68
N ASN A 81 -3.52 6.40 -53.96
CA ASN A 81 -3.26 5.36 -52.97
C ASN A 81 -4.37 5.33 -51.91
N ASN A 82 -4.82 4.12 -51.58
CA ASN A 82 -5.88 3.85 -50.61
C ASN A 82 -7.24 4.49 -50.93
N PHE A 83 -7.47 5.02 -52.14
CA PHE A 83 -8.74 5.62 -52.53
C PHE A 83 -9.44 4.77 -53.60
N SER A 84 -10.66 4.33 -53.29
CA SER A 84 -11.50 3.58 -54.22
C SER A 84 -12.41 4.54 -54.98
N VAL A 85 -12.09 4.79 -56.25
CA VAL A 85 -12.92 5.63 -57.14
C VAL A 85 -14.18 4.86 -57.52
N VAL A 86 -15.34 5.46 -57.24
CA VAL A 86 -16.66 4.94 -57.59
C VAL A 86 -17.15 5.56 -58.90
N LYS A 87 -16.84 6.84 -59.14
CA LYS A 87 -17.27 7.56 -60.34
C LYS A 87 -16.26 8.63 -60.73
N SER A 88 -16.00 8.77 -62.04
CA SER A 88 -15.17 9.83 -62.60
C SER A 88 -15.96 10.70 -63.58
N THR A 89 -15.80 12.02 -63.48
CA THR A 89 -16.39 13.00 -64.41
C THR A 89 -15.28 13.80 -65.08
N LEU A 90 -15.24 13.76 -66.41
CA LEU A 90 -14.25 14.44 -67.25
C LEU A 90 -14.66 15.90 -67.55
N PRO A 91 -13.69 16.78 -67.85
CA PRO A 91 -13.99 18.09 -68.39
C PRO A 91 -14.65 17.96 -69.77
N ALA A 92 -15.62 18.83 -70.07
CA ALA A 92 -16.37 18.79 -71.33
C ALA A 92 -16.33 20.14 -72.07
N PRO A 93 -15.14 20.59 -72.54
CA PRO A 93 -15.06 21.79 -73.36
C PRO A 93 -15.77 21.58 -74.70
N THR A 94 -16.43 22.63 -75.18
CA THR A 94 -17.13 22.63 -76.48
C THR A 94 -16.80 23.90 -77.24
N LEU A 95 -17.12 23.95 -78.54
CA LEU A 95 -16.97 25.15 -79.36
C LEU A 95 -17.67 26.41 -78.78
N THR A 96 -18.69 26.23 -77.94
CA THR A 96 -19.41 27.32 -77.26
C THR A 96 -18.97 27.56 -75.81
N SER A 97 -18.14 26.67 -75.25
CA SER A 97 -17.61 26.74 -73.89
C SER A 97 -16.15 26.26 -73.88
N VAL A 98 -15.28 27.07 -74.49
CA VAL A 98 -13.84 26.79 -74.62
C VAL A 98 -13.09 27.14 -73.33
N THR A 99 -12.02 26.41 -73.03
CA THR A 99 -11.05 26.79 -72.00
C THR A 99 -9.93 27.60 -72.63
N LYS A 100 -9.87 28.89 -72.31
CA LYS A 100 -8.88 29.82 -72.87
C LYS A 100 -7.50 29.61 -72.24
N PRO A 101 -6.42 30.07 -72.90
CA PRO A 101 -5.11 30.24 -72.29
C PRO A 101 -5.20 30.89 -70.89
N GLY A 102 -4.66 30.20 -69.90
CA GLY A 102 -4.66 30.62 -68.49
C GLY A 102 -5.82 30.10 -67.64
N GLU A 103 -6.90 29.57 -68.25
CA GLU A 103 -8.05 28.99 -67.55
C GLU A 103 -7.83 27.51 -67.18
N TYR A 104 -8.75 26.94 -66.41
CA TYR A 104 -8.63 25.59 -65.85
C TYR A 104 -9.74 24.65 -66.33
N LEU A 105 -9.35 23.40 -66.56
CA LEU A 105 -10.20 22.22 -66.70
C LEU A 105 -10.23 21.47 -65.37
N TYR A 106 -11.33 20.76 -65.11
CA TYR A 106 -11.55 20.06 -63.85
C TYR A 106 -11.90 18.60 -64.12
N TYR A 107 -11.15 17.70 -63.47
CA TYR A 107 -11.47 16.29 -63.39
C TYR A 107 -12.00 16.00 -61.99
N TYR A 108 -13.12 15.29 -61.89
CA TYR A 108 -13.73 14.92 -60.61
C TYR A 108 -13.72 13.41 -60.42
N PHE A 109 -13.25 12.95 -59.26
CA PHE A 109 -13.25 11.55 -58.87
C PHE A 109 -13.98 11.41 -57.53
N GLU A 110 -15.16 10.80 -57.55
CA GLU A 110 -15.98 10.52 -56.37
C GLU A 110 -15.67 9.11 -55.85
N GLY A 111 -15.44 8.95 -54.55
CA GLY A 111 -15.01 7.68 -53.95
C GLY A 111 -14.75 7.76 -52.45
N GLY A 112 -14.05 6.78 -51.87
CA GLY A 112 -13.71 6.74 -50.44
C GLY A 112 -12.34 6.14 -50.14
N PHE A 113 -11.74 6.51 -48.99
CA PHE A 113 -10.46 5.95 -48.54
C PHE A 113 -10.66 4.64 -47.76
N ASN A 114 -9.85 3.62 -48.03
CA ASN A 114 -9.94 2.28 -47.45
C ASN A 114 -8.83 1.95 -46.43
N ALA A 115 -7.91 2.88 -46.18
CA ALA A 115 -6.88 2.77 -45.14
C ALA A 115 -6.48 4.17 -44.63
N SER A 116 -6.13 4.26 -43.34
CA SER A 116 -5.66 5.49 -42.69
C SER A 116 -4.14 5.70 -42.88
N GLY A 117 -3.66 6.91 -42.63
CA GLY A 117 -2.24 7.30 -42.78
C GLY A 117 -1.93 8.12 -44.04
N GLU A 118 -0.65 8.17 -44.42
CA GLU A 118 -0.21 8.95 -45.60
C GLU A 118 -0.74 8.33 -46.90
N ALA A 119 -1.49 9.12 -47.67
CA ALA A 119 -1.93 8.76 -49.01
C ALA A 119 -1.28 9.71 -50.04
N VAL A 120 -0.74 9.11 -51.11
CA VAL A 120 -0.14 9.83 -52.23
C VAL A 120 -1.12 9.80 -53.41
N LEU A 121 -1.47 10.98 -53.90
CA LEU A 121 -2.36 11.17 -55.04
C LEU A 121 -1.56 11.65 -56.24
N GLU A 122 -1.54 10.87 -57.31
CA GLU A 122 -0.82 11.17 -58.55
C GLU A 122 -1.80 11.29 -59.71
N PHE A 123 -1.60 12.31 -60.55
CA PHE A 123 -2.38 12.52 -61.76
C PHE A 123 -1.47 13.00 -62.90
N THR A 124 -1.67 12.44 -64.09
CA THR A 124 -0.96 12.80 -65.31
C THR A 124 -1.99 13.04 -66.43
N ALA A 125 -1.99 14.26 -66.99
CA ALA A 125 -2.71 14.57 -68.23
C ALA A 125 -1.88 14.13 -69.44
N ASP A 126 -2.52 13.92 -70.59
CA ASP A 126 -1.90 13.47 -71.86
C ASP A 126 -0.80 12.42 -71.69
N ASN A 127 -1.14 11.31 -71.02
CA ASN A 127 -0.14 10.34 -70.51
C ASN A 127 0.71 9.68 -71.60
N ASN A 128 0.19 9.51 -72.81
CA ASN A 128 0.89 8.92 -73.95
C ASN A 128 1.38 9.99 -74.95
N ASN A 129 1.28 11.27 -74.59
CA ASN A 129 1.66 12.42 -75.41
C ASN A 129 0.92 12.42 -76.77
N GLU A 130 -0.40 12.18 -76.75
CA GLU A 130 -1.24 12.17 -77.94
C GLU A 130 -1.56 13.59 -78.43
N LEU A 131 -1.50 14.58 -77.54
CA LEU A 131 -1.64 15.99 -77.85
C LEU A 131 -0.26 16.63 -77.95
N ALA A 132 0.08 17.21 -79.09
CA ALA A 132 1.33 17.96 -79.21
C ALA A 132 1.25 19.26 -78.39
N GLU A 133 2.09 19.38 -77.38
CA GLU A 133 2.10 20.48 -76.42
C GLU A 133 3.32 21.39 -76.54
N SER A 134 3.25 22.62 -76.05
CA SER A 134 4.43 23.50 -75.95
C SER A 134 5.43 23.02 -74.91
N ASN A 135 4.98 22.22 -73.94
CA ASN A 135 5.83 21.60 -72.94
C ASN A 135 5.27 20.21 -72.62
N GLU A 136 6.05 19.18 -72.94
CA GLU A 136 5.65 17.77 -72.74
C GLU A 136 6.00 17.25 -71.33
N ASN A 137 6.63 18.08 -70.49
CA ASN A 137 7.23 17.64 -69.21
C ASN A 137 6.50 18.17 -67.96
N ASN A 138 5.42 18.95 -68.11
CA ASN A 138 4.65 19.54 -67.01
C ASN A 138 3.24 18.95 -66.86
N ASN A 139 3.04 17.74 -67.40
CA ASN A 139 1.74 17.09 -67.47
C ASN A 139 1.39 16.26 -66.22
N ALA A 140 2.25 16.25 -65.20
CA ALA A 140 2.07 15.44 -64.00
C ALA A 140 2.05 16.28 -62.71
N ILE A 141 1.20 15.87 -61.76
CA ILE A 141 1.14 16.43 -60.41
C ILE A 141 1.01 15.32 -59.36
N THR A 142 1.63 15.55 -58.20
CA THR A 142 1.54 14.68 -57.03
C THR A 142 1.15 15.51 -55.81
N LYS A 143 0.20 15.01 -55.00
CA LYS A 143 -0.16 15.58 -53.70
C LYS A 143 -0.13 14.51 -52.62
N LYS A 144 0.56 14.79 -51.51
CA LYS A 144 0.52 13.96 -50.30
C LYS A 144 -0.52 14.50 -49.33
N ILE A 145 -1.27 13.59 -48.70
CA ILE A 145 -2.27 13.91 -47.69
C ILE A 145 -2.21 12.89 -46.55
N ASN A 146 -2.85 13.20 -45.42
CA ASN A 146 -3.03 12.28 -44.31
C ASN A 146 -4.52 11.95 -44.11
N VAL A 147 -4.86 10.67 -44.07
CA VAL A 147 -6.22 10.15 -43.87
C VAL A 147 -6.41 9.74 -42.41
N LEU A 148 -7.44 10.26 -41.74
CA LEU A 148 -7.68 10.07 -40.30
C LEU A 148 -8.59 8.85 -39.99
N LEU A 149 -8.48 8.32 -38.77
CA LEU A 149 -9.45 7.37 -38.16
C LEU A 149 -10.67 8.13 -37.56
N SER A 150 -11.79 7.45 -37.25
CA SER A 150 -13.02 8.04 -36.65
C SER A 150 -12.75 8.86 -35.37
N ARG A 151 -13.68 9.70 -34.89
CA ARG A 151 -13.47 10.66 -33.76
C ARG A 151 -14.28 10.38 -32.47
N TYR A 152 -15.25 9.48 -32.53
CA TYR A 152 -16.06 9.05 -31.39
C TYR A 152 -15.53 7.71 -30.86
N ASP A 153 -15.62 7.47 -29.56
CA ASP A 153 -15.24 6.20 -28.92
C ASP A 153 -15.98 6.15 -27.58
N LEU A 154 -16.90 5.22 -27.44
CA LEU A 154 -17.66 4.96 -26.24
C LEU A 154 -17.00 3.77 -25.54
N LEU A 155 -16.95 3.82 -24.22
CA LEU A 155 -16.26 2.81 -23.44
C LEU A 155 -17.15 2.41 -22.27
N LEU A 156 -17.51 1.13 -22.19
CA LEU A 156 -18.09 0.58 -20.97
C LEU A 156 -17.00 0.22 -19.96
N GLU A 157 -16.97 0.94 -18.84
CA GLU A 157 -15.94 0.76 -17.84
C GLU A 157 -16.30 -0.34 -16.83
N ASP A 158 -17.48 -0.25 -16.20
CA ASP A 158 -17.94 -1.20 -15.18
C ASP A 158 -19.47 -1.24 -15.06
N ILE A 159 -19.99 -2.32 -14.47
CA ILE A 159 -21.37 -2.45 -14.00
C ILE A 159 -21.30 -2.52 -12.47
N ILE A 160 -21.90 -1.61 -11.72
CA ILE A 160 -21.77 -1.54 -10.26
C ILE A 160 -23.10 -1.95 -9.65
N VAL A 161 -23.08 -2.82 -8.64
CA VAL A 161 -24.29 -3.22 -7.89
C VAL A 161 -24.19 -2.66 -6.48
N SER A 162 -25.25 -2.02 -6.01
CA SER A 162 -25.37 -1.48 -4.66
C SER A 162 -26.67 -1.96 -4.01
N PRO A 163 -26.63 -2.66 -2.86
CA PRO A 163 -25.43 -3.14 -2.17
C PRO A 163 -24.57 -4.11 -2.99
N ALA A 164 -23.27 -4.22 -2.67
CA ALA A 164 -22.35 -5.05 -3.44
C ALA A 164 -22.69 -6.55 -3.40
N GLY A 165 -23.31 -7.01 -2.31
CA GLY A 165 -23.86 -8.35 -2.16
C GLY A 165 -25.32 -8.28 -1.71
N PRO A 166 -26.26 -7.91 -2.60
CA PRO A 166 -27.64 -7.66 -2.22
C PRO A 166 -28.31 -8.98 -1.81
N ALA A 167 -29.18 -8.92 -0.80
CA ALA A 167 -30.01 -10.05 -0.44
C ALA A 167 -31.19 -10.25 -1.41
N VAL A 168 -31.71 -11.47 -1.52
CA VAL A 168 -32.94 -11.74 -2.29
C VAL A 168 -34.08 -10.81 -1.85
N ASN A 169 -34.75 -10.21 -2.83
CA ASN A 169 -35.82 -9.23 -2.69
C ASN A 169 -35.42 -7.91 -1.97
N GLN A 170 -34.13 -7.68 -1.74
CA GLN A 170 -33.63 -6.40 -1.26
C GLN A 170 -33.60 -5.37 -2.39
N LYS A 171 -34.09 -4.16 -2.12
CA LYS A 171 -34.02 -3.06 -3.08
C LYS A 171 -32.55 -2.72 -3.35
N SER A 172 -32.18 -2.73 -4.61
CA SER A 172 -30.81 -2.61 -5.10
C SER A 172 -30.74 -1.70 -6.32
N ILE A 173 -29.57 -1.13 -6.58
CA ILE A 173 -29.28 -0.31 -7.75
C ILE A 173 -28.18 -0.99 -8.57
N ILE A 174 -28.37 -1.08 -9.87
CA ILE A 174 -27.33 -1.42 -10.84
C ILE A 174 -26.97 -0.13 -11.59
N THR A 175 -25.70 0.29 -11.52
CA THR A 175 -25.18 1.46 -12.22
C THR A 175 -24.17 1.02 -13.27
N VAL A 176 -24.48 1.25 -14.54
CA VAL A 176 -23.53 1.04 -15.64
C VAL A 176 -22.75 2.32 -15.84
N LYS A 177 -21.42 2.24 -15.67
CA LYS A 177 -20.50 3.36 -15.83
C LYS A 177 -19.86 3.29 -17.21
N ALA A 178 -20.12 4.31 -18.01
CA ALA A 178 -19.60 4.44 -19.36
C ALA A 178 -18.85 5.77 -19.52
N LYS A 179 -18.00 5.86 -20.53
CA LYS A 179 -17.17 7.04 -20.80
C LYS A 179 -17.19 7.38 -22.28
N ASN A 180 -17.24 8.67 -22.59
CA ASN A 180 -16.88 9.14 -23.93
C ASN A 180 -15.35 9.15 -24.01
N ASN A 181 -14.76 8.06 -24.48
CA ASN A 181 -13.31 7.89 -24.62
C ASN A 181 -12.76 8.51 -25.92
N GLY A 182 -13.63 9.02 -26.79
CA GLY A 182 -13.28 9.67 -28.04
C GLY A 182 -12.72 11.08 -27.85
N VAL A 183 -12.41 11.71 -28.99
CA VAL A 183 -11.87 13.09 -29.02
C VAL A 183 -12.95 14.14 -29.32
N ALA A 184 -14.17 13.71 -29.65
CA ALA A 184 -15.33 14.56 -29.88
C ALA A 184 -16.37 14.45 -28.76
N GLY A 185 -17.07 15.54 -28.43
CA GLY A 185 -18.22 15.50 -27.53
C GLY A 185 -19.45 14.86 -28.16
N LEU A 186 -20.33 14.29 -27.35
CA LEU A 186 -21.65 13.80 -27.76
C LEU A 186 -22.67 14.92 -27.58
N PHE A 187 -23.37 15.30 -28.66
CA PHE A 187 -24.31 16.42 -28.69
C PHE A 187 -25.78 15.96 -28.85
N ASP A 188 -25.97 14.66 -29.05
CA ASP A 188 -27.25 13.97 -29.14
C ASP A 188 -27.10 12.55 -28.55
N ASN A 189 -28.20 11.80 -28.52
CA ASN A 189 -28.24 10.46 -27.95
C ASN A 189 -27.88 9.35 -28.96
N ALA A 190 -27.21 9.66 -30.07
CA ALA A 190 -26.70 8.63 -30.98
C ALA A 190 -25.74 7.70 -30.21
N GLY A 191 -25.92 6.39 -30.36
CA GLY A 191 -25.21 5.35 -29.58
C GLY A 191 -25.68 5.19 -28.12
N LEU A 192 -26.13 6.26 -27.46
CA LEU A 192 -26.53 6.23 -26.04
C LEU A 192 -27.88 5.56 -25.78
N ASN A 193 -28.83 5.65 -26.71
CA ASN A 193 -30.14 5.01 -26.57
C ASN A 193 -30.19 3.59 -27.16
N ASN A 194 -29.15 3.21 -27.90
CA ASN A 194 -29.04 1.93 -28.59
C ASN A 194 -28.36 0.90 -27.69
N ILE A 195 -29.05 0.46 -26.64
CA ILE A 195 -28.48 -0.43 -25.63
C ILE A 195 -29.12 -1.81 -25.66
N ARG A 196 -28.34 -2.83 -25.27
CA ARG A 196 -28.82 -4.18 -25.01
C ARG A 196 -28.31 -4.63 -23.65
N PHE A 197 -29.20 -5.05 -22.75
CA PHE A 197 -28.82 -5.54 -21.44
C PHE A 197 -29.60 -6.78 -21.01
N ASN A 198 -28.96 -7.60 -20.18
CA ASN A 198 -29.57 -8.73 -19.50
C ASN A 198 -29.02 -8.79 -18.08
N PHE A 199 -29.88 -8.53 -17.11
CA PHE A 199 -29.54 -8.59 -15.70
C PHE A 199 -30.23 -9.82 -15.09
N ALA A 200 -29.51 -10.94 -15.06
CA ALA A 200 -30.09 -12.21 -14.65
C ALA A 200 -30.74 -12.12 -13.26
N ASN A 201 -31.97 -12.63 -13.15
CA ASN A 201 -32.78 -12.63 -11.93
C ASN A 201 -33.08 -11.25 -11.34
N PHE A 202 -32.80 -10.14 -12.04
CA PHE A 202 -33.10 -8.79 -11.56
C PHE A 202 -34.41 -8.26 -12.16
N SER A 203 -35.32 -7.82 -11.29
CA SER A 203 -36.56 -7.14 -11.68
C SER A 203 -36.36 -5.63 -11.54
N SER A 204 -36.25 -4.93 -12.68
CA SER A 204 -36.15 -3.46 -12.71
C SER A 204 -37.50 -2.83 -12.34
N GLU A 205 -37.47 -1.84 -11.45
CA GLU A 205 -38.62 -1.02 -11.05
C GLU A 205 -38.55 0.39 -11.67
N ASP A 206 -37.35 0.96 -11.79
CA ASP A 206 -37.10 2.29 -12.35
C ASP A 206 -35.76 2.33 -13.11
N THR A 207 -35.66 3.17 -14.14
CA THR A 207 -34.45 3.26 -14.97
C THR A 207 -34.18 4.68 -15.43
N VAL A 208 -32.96 5.14 -15.21
CA VAL A 208 -32.46 6.47 -15.60
C VAL A 208 -31.37 6.32 -16.65
N TYR A 209 -31.53 7.02 -17.76
CA TYR A 209 -30.61 7.03 -18.90
C TYR A 209 -29.81 8.34 -18.93
N PRO A 210 -28.58 8.32 -19.49
CA PRO A 210 -27.88 9.55 -19.83
C PRO A 210 -28.64 10.31 -20.92
N ASN A 211 -28.46 11.63 -20.97
CA ASN A 211 -29.09 12.46 -21.99
C ASN A 211 -28.12 13.50 -22.51
N ALA A 212 -27.60 13.28 -23.70
CA ALA A 212 -26.75 14.22 -24.42
C ALA A 212 -27.60 15.11 -25.34
N THR A 213 -27.40 16.43 -25.20
CA THR A 213 -28.06 17.45 -26.02
C THR A 213 -27.09 18.59 -26.28
N LEU A 214 -27.44 19.51 -27.20
CA LEU A 214 -26.66 20.75 -27.41
C LEU A 214 -26.49 21.60 -26.13
N SER A 215 -27.41 21.49 -25.16
CA SER A 215 -27.33 22.15 -23.86
C SER A 215 -26.65 21.31 -22.77
N ASN A 216 -26.50 20.00 -22.98
CA ASN A 216 -25.88 19.06 -22.06
C ASN A 216 -24.95 18.10 -22.82
N ILE A 217 -23.77 18.61 -23.18
CA ILE A 217 -22.81 17.90 -24.03
C ILE A 217 -21.97 16.97 -23.14
N ILE A 218 -21.93 15.67 -23.45
CA ILE A 218 -21.02 14.73 -22.80
C ILE A 218 -19.65 14.89 -23.47
N LYS A 219 -18.72 15.54 -22.78
CA LYS A 219 -17.43 15.93 -23.35
C LYS A 219 -16.53 14.70 -23.54
N ALA A 220 -15.54 14.85 -24.42
CA ALA A 220 -14.44 13.91 -24.51
C ALA A 220 -13.81 13.70 -23.12
N GLY A 221 -13.65 12.44 -22.72
CA GLY A 221 -13.17 12.01 -21.42
C GLY A 221 -14.22 11.95 -20.31
N GLU A 222 -15.44 12.42 -20.52
CA GLU A 222 -16.49 12.51 -19.49
C GLU A 222 -17.19 11.16 -19.27
N TYR A 223 -17.54 10.87 -18.01
CA TYR A 223 -18.33 9.71 -17.63
C TYR A 223 -19.82 10.00 -17.67
N PHE A 224 -20.59 9.00 -18.05
CA PHE A 224 -22.04 9.00 -18.00
C PHE A 224 -22.56 7.65 -17.50
N TYR A 225 -23.80 7.62 -17.04
CA TYR A 225 -24.31 6.50 -16.24
C TYR A 225 -25.72 6.10 -16.66
N TYR A 226 -25.95 4.79 -16.68
CA TYR A 226 -27.29 4.20 -16.69
C TYR A 226 -27.56 3.64 -15.30
N THR A 227 -28.71 3.95 -14.71
CA THR A 227 -29.06 3.50 -13.37
C THR A 227 -30.36 2.71 -13.40
N PHE A 228 -30.35 1.50 -12.86
CA PHE A 228 -31.50 0.61 -12.77
C PHE A 228 -31.79 0.32 -11.31
N THR A 229 -32.93 0.78 -10.80
CA THR A 229 -33.36 0.49 -9.43
C THR A 229 -34.34 -0.67 -9.46
N GLY A 230 -34.15 -1.68 -8.62
CA GLY A 230 -34.96 -2.90 -8.66
C GLY A 230 -34.60 -3.90 -7.56
N LYS A 231 -34.85 -5.19 -7.81
CA LYS A 231 -34.60 -6.27 -6.84
C LYS A 231 -34.12 -7.54 -7.54
N PHE A 232 -33.17 -8.25 -6.92
CA PHE A 232 -32.85 -9.62 -7.32
C PHE A 232 -33.87 -10.61 -6.74
N THR A 233 -34.33 -11.54 -7.55
CA THR A 233 -35.43 -12.47 -7.23
C THR A 233 -34.95 -13.85 -6.78
N LYS A 234 -33.66 -14.18 -6.98
CA LYS A 234 -33.05 -15.46 -6.62
C LYS A 234 -31.64 -15.25 -6.08
N ALA A 235 -31.24 -16.06 -5.11
CA ALA A 235 -29.87 -16.10 -4.59
C ALA A 235 -28.93 -16.81 -5.57
N GLY A 236 -27.63 -16.58 -5.40
CA GLY A 236 -26.56 -17.15 -6.23
C GLY A 236 -25.93 -16.13 -7.19
N GLU A 237 -25.18 -16.62 -8.17
CA GLU A 237 -24.56 -15.77 -9.18
C GLU A 237 -25.62 -15.25 -10.18
N ALA A 238 -25.67 -13.93 -10.35
CA ALA A 238 -26.41 -13.25 -11.40
C ALA A 238 -25.41 -12.68 -12.41
N LEU A 239 -25.44 -13.20 -13.65
CA LEU A 239 -24.68 -12.62 -14.76
C LEU A 239 -25.40 -11.36 -15.27
N LEU A 240 -24.67 -10.25 -15.26
CA LEU A 240 -25.11 -8.95 -15.73
C LEU A 240 -24.35 -8.64 -17.01
N THR A 241 -25.04 -8.45 -18.13
CA THR A 241 -24.43 -8.05 -19.40
C THR A 241 -25.04 -6.74 -19.86
N PHE A 242 -24.21 -5.85 -20.40
CA PHE A 242 -24.63 -4.60 -20.98
C PHE A 242 -23.81 -4.31 -22.24
N SER A 243 -24.49 -3.89 -23.29
CA SER A 243 -23.89 -3.48 -24.56
C SER A 243 -24.43 -2.09 -24.89
N LEU A 244 -23.53 -1.21 -25.27
CA LEU A 244 -23.82 0.13 -25.75
C LEU A 244 -23.63 0.15 -27.27
N ASP A 245 -24.35 1.05 -27.95
CA ASP A 245 -24.42 1.12 -29.40
C ASP A 245 -24.54 -0.24 -30.12
N ASP A 246 -25.40 -1.12 -29.61
CA ASP A 246 -25.50 -2.54 -29.99
C ASP A 246 -25.84 -2.78 -31.48
N THR A 247 -26.35 -1.76 -32.16
CA THR A 247 -26.64 -1.79 -33.62
C THR A 247 -25.74 -0.85 -34.45
N GLU A 248 -24.63 -0.40 -33.87
CA GLU A 248 -23.60 0.43 -34.52
C GLU A 248 -24.18 1.71 -35.16
N GLN A 249 -25.06 2.42 -34.43
CA GLN A 249 -25.65 3.68 -34.91
C GLN A 249 -24.63 4.83 -34.92
N LEU A 250 -23.62 4.76 -34.07
CA LEU A 250 -22.50 5.69 -33.99
C LEU A 250 -21.24 4.96 -34.43
N THR A 251 -20.57 5.44 -35.49
CA THR A 251 -19.29 4.84 -35.89
C THR A 251 -18.16 5.32 -34.97
N GLU A 252 -17.50 4.38 -34.31
CA GLU A 252 -16.52 4.62 -33.26
C GLU A 252 -15.08 4.29 -33.69
N GLN A 253 -14.09 4.70 -32.90
CA GLN A 253 -12.68 4.32 -33.09
C GLN A 253 -12.45 2.86 -32.72
N ASN A 254 -13.20 2.37 -31.74
CA ASN A 254 -13.13 1.02 -31.25
C ASN A 254 -14.55 0.52 -31.01
N GLU A 255 -15.02 -0.44 -31.81
CA GLU A 255 -16.37 -1.00 -31.65
C GLU A 255 -16.41 -2.12 -30.59
N THR A 256 -15.26 -2.54 -30.06
CA THR A 256 -15.15 -3.74 -29.21
C THR A 256 -15.21 -3.46 -27.71
N ASN A 257 -15.08 -2.21 -27.30
CA ASN A 257 -15.08 -1.75 -25.90
C ASN A 257 -16.47 -1.27 -25.41
N ASN A 258 -17.50 -1.50 -26.24
CA ASN A 258 -18.91 -1.19 -25.98
C ASN A 258 -19.68 -2.33 -25.32
N TYR A 259 -19.00 -3.39 -24.88
CA TYR A 259 -19.59 -4.51 -24.18
C TYR A 259 -18.99 -4.70 -22.78
N LYS A 260 -19.83 -5.01 -21.80
CA LYS A 260 -19.39 -5.39 -20.46
C LYS A 260 -20.24 -6.50 -19.87
N GLU A 261 -19.58 -7.42 -19.20
CA GLU A 261 -20.21 -8.39 -18.32
C GLU A 261 -19.67 -8.29 -16.90
N LYS A 262 -20.51 -8.65 -15.93
CA LYS A 262 -20.16 -8.77 -14.52
C LYS A 262 -21.01 -9.82 -13.84
N LYS A 263 -20.37 -10.64 -13.00
CA LYS A 263 -21.08 -11.52 -12.08
C LYS A 263 -21.34 -10.79 -10.76
N ALA A 264 -22.61 -10.71 -10.36
CA ALA A 264 -23.02 -10.24 -9.04
C ALA A 264 -23.41 -11.44 -8.18
N THR A 265 -22.95 -11.47 -6.92
CA THR A 265 -23.36 -12.53 -5.97
C THR A 265 -24.54 -12.03 -5.15
N VAL A 266 -25.71 -12.65 -5.35
CA VAL A 266 -26.93 -12.36 -4.59
C VAL A 266 -26.98 -13.31 -3.39
N LYS A 267 -27.09 -12.75 -2.19
CA LYS A 267 -27.12 -13.52 -0.94
C LYS A 267 -28.53 -13.96 -0.59
N GLU A 268 -28.63 -15.04 0.18
CA GLU A 268 -29.87 -15.34 0.89
C GLU A 268 -30.23 -14.21 1.86
N LYS A 269 -31.52 -14.02 2.10
CA LYS A 269 -31.97 -12.97 2.99
C LYS A 269 -31.76 -13.36 4.45
N GLU A 270 -30.74 -12.80 5.06
CA GLU A 270 -30.48 -12.90 6.50
C GLU A 270 -30.96 -11.65 7.24
N ALA A 271 -31.17 -11.75 8.55
CA ALA A 271 -31.44 -10.58 9.37
C ALA A 271 -30.17 -9.71 9.54
N ILE A 272 -30.38 -8.42 9.76
CA ILE A 272 -29.31 -7.45 10.03
C ILE A 272 -28.81 -7.70 11.47
N ASP A 273 -27.62 -7.22 11.85
CA ASP A 273 -27.19 -7.26 13.26
C ASP A 273 -26.42 -5.98 13.60
N LEU A 274 -27.07 -4.95 14.17
CA LEU A 274 -26.38 -3.73 14.53
C LEU A 274 -25.72 -3.86 15.90
N THR A 275 -24.40 -3.95 15.91
CA THR A 275 -23.61 -4.05 17.14
C THR A 275 -23.00 -2.70 17.51
N ALA A 276 -23.22 -2.23 18.72
CA ALA A 276 -22.46 -1.09 19.27
C ALA A 276 -21.14 -1.61 19.83
N GLU A 277 -20.02 -1.32 19.16
CA GLU A 277 -18.77 -2.04 19.43
C GLU A 277 -17.92 -1.38 20.52
N LYS A 278 -17.67 -0.08 20.38
CA LYS A 278 -16.66 0.59 21.19
C LYS A 278 -16.95 2.06 21.38
N ILE A 279 -16.79 2.51 22.62
CA ILE A 279 -16.68 3.92 22.99
C ILE A 279 -15.19 4.24 23.13
N SER A 280 -14.71 5.22 22.38
CA SER A 280 -13.31 5.66 22.38
C SER A 280 -13.23 7.15 22.70
N LEU A 281 -12.23 7.54 23.46
CA LEU A 281 -11.95 8.94 23.77
C LEU A 281 -10.66 9.35 23.08
N ASN A 282 -10.63 10.57 22.56
CA ASN A 282 -9.39 11.14 22.01
C ASN A 282 -8.34 11.46 23.09
N ILE A 283 -8.77 11.65 24.35
CA ILE A 283 -7.92 11.88 25.52
C ILE A 283 -8.10 10.72 26.51
N LYS A 284 -7.00 10.01 26.81
CA LYS A 284 -7.01 8.81 27.67
C LYS A 284 -7.15 9.10 29.17
N GLU A 285 -6.56 10.20 29.64
CA GLU A 285 -6.56 10.61 31.05
C GLU A 285 -7.10 12.05 31.18
N PRO A 286 -8.39 12.26 30.89
CA PRO A 286 -8.98 13.59 30.86
C PRO A 286 -9.14 14.21 32.25
N ILE A 287 -9.09 15.54 32.30
CA ILE A 287 -9.41 16.33 33.49
C ILE A 287 -10.77 17.02 33.34
N ILE A 288 -11.34 17.49 34.45
CA ILE A 288 -12.58 18.30 34.43
C ILE A 288 -12.42 19.52 33.49
N ASN A 289 -13.48 19.84 32.75
CA ASN A 289 -13.59 20.95 31.79
C ASN A 289 -12.60 20.89 30.61
N GLU A 290 -11.92 19.76 30.40
CA GLU A 290 -11.11 19.53 29.22
C GLU A 290 -12.01 19.17 28.04
N ARG A 291 -11.99 20.01 27.00
CA ARG A 291 -12.76 19.78 25.77
C ARG A 291 -12.21 18.56 25.05
N MET A 292 -13.09 17.62 24.73
CA MET A 292 -12.73 16.33 24.17
C MET A 292 -13.81 15.79 23.22
N GLU A 293 -13.46 14.70 22.54
CA GLU A 293 -14.36 13.98 21.64
C GLU A 293 -14.48 12.53 22.09
N ILE A 294 -15.73 12.08 22.22
CA ILE A 294 -16.10 10.68 22.40
C ILE A 294 -16.57 10.16 21.04
N THR A 295 -15.89 9.16 20.50
CA THR A 295 -16.29 8.47 19.27
C THR A 295 -16.89 7.12 19.63
N VAL A 296 -18.06 6.81 19.06
CA VAL A 296 -18.69 5.50 19.18
C VAL A 296 -18.78 4.84 17.81
N THR A 297 -18.40 3.56 17.75
CA THR A 297 -18.46 2.76 16.52
C THR A 297 -19.59 1.74 16.60
N VAL A 298 -20.38 1.65 15.54
CA VAL A 298 -21.47 0.70 15.36
C VAL A 298 -21.19 -0.09 14.10
N ALA A 299 -21.32 -1.41 14.12
CA ALA A 299 -21.07 -2.25 12.95
C ALA A 299 -22.30 -3.07 12.59
N ASN A 300 -22.48 -3.35 11.30
CA ASN A 300 -23.43 -4.36 10.85
C ASN A 300 -22.74 -5.74 10.88
N ARG A 301 -23.02 -6.58 11.86
CA ARG A 301 -22.47 -7.95 11.96
C ARG A 301 -23.36 -9.02 11.31
N GLY A 302 -24.46 -8.62 10.67
CA GLY A 302 -25.37 -9.49 9.94
C GLY A 302 -24.93 -9.72 8.47
N GLY A 303 -25.56 -10.68 7.80
CA GLY A 303 -25.23 -11.03 6.41
C GLY A 303 -25.82 -10.11 5.34
N THR A 304 -26.82 -9.29 5.71
CA THR A 304 -27.54 -8.37 4.83
C THR A 304 -27.14 -6.92 5.09
N SER A 305 -26.89 -6.14 4.04
CA SER A 305 -26.56 -4.72 4.16
C SER A 305 -27.77 -3.89 4.64
N LEU A 306 -27.53 -2.89 5.48
CA LEU A 306 -28.57 -1.92 5.85
C LEU A 306 -28.61 -0.80 4.80
N THR A 307 -29.75 -0.63 4.13
CA THR A 307 -29.90 0.31 2.99
C THR A 307 -30.75 1.55 3.34
N ASN A 308 -30.93 1.86 4.63
CA ASN A 308 -31.64 3.04 5.12
C ASN A 308 -31.14 3.43 6.52
N ALA A 309 -31.61 4.54 7.07
CA ALA A 309 -31.18 5.04 8.38
C ALA A 309 -31.79 4.30 9.59
N ALA A 310 -32.65 3.29 9.39
CA ALA A 310 -33.39 2.67 10.49
C ALA A 310 -32.45 2.12 11.57
N GLY A 311 -32.78 2.40 12.83
CA GLY A 311 -31.97 1.99 13.99
C GLY A 311 -30.77 2.90 14.29
N LEU A 312 -30.36 3.76 13.36
CA LEU A 312 -29.22 4.67 13.50
C LEU A 312 -29.62 6.14 13.68
N GLU A 313 -30.86 6.49 13.38
CA GLU A 313 -31.40 7.84 13.55
C GLU A 313 -31.31 8.31 15.01
N SER A 314 -31.25 9.63 15.22
CA SER A 314 -31.10 10.23 16.55
C SER A 314 -32.18 9.81 17.57
N ASP A 315 -33.38 9.48 17.12
CA ASP A 315 -34.47 9.00 17.98
C ASP A 315 -34.32 7.52 18.39
N ALA A 316 -33.51 6.75 17.66
CA ALA A 316 -33.20 5.35 17.90
C ALA A 316 -31.88 5.15 18.69
N VAL A 317 -31.11 6.21 18.89
CA VAL A 317 -29.82 6.20 19.60
C VAL A 317 -29.99 6.60 21.07
N LEU A 318 -29.33 5.86 21.96
CA LEU A 318 -29.17 6.22 23.37
C LEU A 318 -27.71 6.58 23.63
N ALA A 319 -27.44 7.84 24.02
CA ALA A 319 -26.13 8.26 24.52
C ALA A 319 -26.28 8.77 25.96
N ASN A 320 -25.98 7.91 26.93
CA ASN A 320 -25.97 8.26 28.35
C ASN A 320 -24.53 8.44 28.82
N PHE A 321 -24.08 9.70 28.83
CA PHE A 321 -22.75 10.10 29.29
C PHE A 321 -22.87 11.00 30.53
N PRO A 322 -22.94 10.41 31.74
CA PRO A 322 -23.11 11.18 32.96
C PRO A 322 -22.02 12.24 33.13
N TYR A 323 -22.44 13.45 33.52
CA TYR A 323 -21.55 14.60 33.75
C TYR A 323 -20.76 15.08 32.52
N PHE A 324 -21.06 14.55 31.32
CA PHE A 324 -20.51 15.03 30.06
C PHE A 324 -21.46 16.03 29.41
N GLU A 325 -21.03 17.28 29.31
CA GLU A 325 -21.77 18.34 28.62
C GLU A 325 -21.48 18.27 27.12
N ILE A 326 -22.43 17.74 26.35
CA ILE A 326 -22.31 17.62 24.89
C ILE A 326 -22.52 19.02 24.28
N ALA A 327 -21.49 19.52 23.60
CA ALA A 327 -21.54 20.78 22.86
C ALA A 327 -22.05 20.58 21.42
N SER A 328 -21.66 19.48 20.76
CA SER A 328 -22.14 19.13 19.42
C SER A 328 -22.02 17.63 19.16
N THR A 329 -22.84 17.14 18.25
CA THR A 329 -22.81 15.74 17.77
C THR A 329 -22.50 15.68 16.28
N THR A 330 -21.85 14.61 15.86
CA THR A 330 -21.57 14.28 14.46
C THR A 330 -21.84 12.80 14.23
N HIS A 331 -22.07 12.41 12.98
CA HIS A 331 -22.18 11.01 12.59
C HIS A 331 -21.80 10.85 11.11
N ASP A 332 -21.52 9.63 10.68
CA ASP A 332 -21.29 9.31 9.27
C ASP A 332 -22.58 9.48 8.44
N ILE A 333 -22.46 9.54 7.10
CA ILE A 333 -23.64 9.65 6.23
C ILE A 333 -24.56 8.44 6.46
N TYR A 334 -25.85 8.69 6.71
CA TYR A 334 -26.80 7.60 6.96
C TYR A 334 -26.85 6.61 5.80
N PRO A 335 -27.04 5.32 6.10
CA PRO A 335 -27.12 4.32 5.04
C PRO A 335 -28.28 4.58 4.10
N SER A 336 -28.07 4.26 2.83
CA SER A 336 -29.06 4.35 1.75
C SER A 336 -28.83 3.21 0.75
N ILE A 337 -29.66 3.07 -0.27
CA ILE A 337 -29.44 2.02 -1.29
C ILE A 337 -28.14 2.28 -2.07
N ALA A 338 -27.79 3.55 -2.30
CA ALA A 338 -26.57 3.95 -3.02
C ALA A 338 -25.31 3.99 -2.12
N ASN A 339 -25.50 4.05 -0.79
CA ASN A 339 -24.44 4.02 0.21
C ASN A 339 -24.89 3.15 1.40
N PRO A 340 -24.99 1.82 1.24
CA PRO A 340 -25.46 0.94 2.28
C PRO A 340 -24.41 0.77 3.38
N LEU A 341 -24.83 0.34 4.57
CA LEU A 341 -23.92 -0.18 5.60
C LEU A 341 -23.79 -1.68 5.40
N ASP A 342 -22.75 -2.07 4.66
CA ASP A 342 -22.50 -3.45 4.28
C ASP A 342 -22.08 -4.31 5.50
N PRO A 343 -22.20 -5.65 5.40
CA PRO A 343 -21.69 -6.56 6.42
C PRO A 343 -20.24 -6.26 6.81
N ASN A 344 -20.01 -6.10 8.11
CA ASN A 344 -18.78 -5.72 8.79
C ASN A 344 -18.31 -4.27 8.57
N GLU A 345 -19.11 -3.44 7.91
CA GLU A 345 -18.84 -2.01 7.81
C GLU A 345 -19.19 -1.30 9.13
N ILE A 346 -18.50 -0.19 9.40
CA ILE A 346 -18.62 0.59 10.64
C ILE A 346 -19.24 1.95 10.33
N PHE A 347 -20.27 2.30 11.09
CA PHE A 347 -20.86 3.62 11.22
C PHE A 347 -20.40 4.30 12.51
N LYS A 348 -20.07 5.59 12.46
CA LYS A 348 -19.53 6.33 13.60
C LYS A 348 -20.44 7.44 14.08
N TYR A 349 -20.43 7.65 15.40
CA TYR A 349 -20.95 8.84 16.07
C TYR A 349 -19.81 9.56 16.78
N GLY A 350 -19.81 10.89 16.73
CA GLY A 350 -18.93 11.77 17.48
C GLY A 350 -19.70 12.65 18.44
N TYR A 351 -19.21 12.79 19.66
CA TYR A 351 -19.76 13.65 20.71
C TYR A 351 -18.66 14.56 21.22
N ILE A 352 -18.72 15.84 20.88
CA ILE A 352 -17.75 16.84 21.30
C ILE A 352 -18.31 17.55 22.53
N GLY A 353 -17.53 17.60 23.60
CA GLY A 353 -18.01 18.10 24.90
C GLY A 353 -16.92 18.11 25.96
N GLN A 354 -17.30 18.14 27.23
CA GLN A 354 -16.39 18.13 28.38
C GLN A 354 -17.06 17.53 29.62
N PHE A 355 -16.28 16.93 30.53
CA PHE A 355 -16.79 16.46 31.82
C PHE A 355 -16.77 17.58 32.87
N ASN A 356 -17.86 17.76 33.61
CA ASN A 356 -17.95 18.77 34.69
C ASN A 356 -17.72 18.20 36.10
N ARG A 357 -17.48 16.89 36.23
CA ARG A 357 -17.27 16.21 37.51
C ARG A 357 -16.14 15.18 37.42
N ALA A 358 -15.26 15.14 38.42
CA ALA A 358 -14.23 14.10 38.56
C ALA A 358 -14.83 12.78 39.09
N GLY A 359 -14.07 11.70 38.92
CA GLY A 359 -14.41 10.36 39.36
C GLY A 359 -14.56 9.38 38.21
N ASP A 360 -14.99 8.16 38.55
CA ASP A 360 -15.25 7.11 37.57
C ASP A 360 -16.69 7.25 37.04
N HIS A 361 -16.83 7.38 35.72
CA HIS A 361 -18.13 7.51 35.05
C HIS A 361 -18.34 6.37 34.06
N ASN A 362 -19.50 5.72 34.14
CA ASN A 362 -19.90 4.69 33.19
C ASN A 362 -20.63 5.32 32.00
N LEU A 363 -19.98 5.32 30.84
CA LEU A 363 -20.57 5.78 29.59
C LEU A 363 -21.33 4.63 28.95
N ILE A 364 -22.58 4.87 28.57
CA ILE A 364 -23.41 3.86 27.91
C ILE A 364 -23.88 4.43 26.57
N PHE A 365 -23.72 3.63 25.53
CA PHE A 365 -24.23 3.94 24.21
C PHE A 365 -25.08 2.77 23.71
N GLY A 366 -26.14 3.06 22.96
CA GLY A 366 -26.89 2.03 22.24
C GLY A 366 -27.57 2.54 20.97
N VAL A 367 -27.84 1.61 20.06
CA VAL A 367 -28.57 1.81 18.80
C VAL A 367 -29.84 0.98 18.75
N ASP A 368 -30.69 1.27 17.77
CA ASP A 368 -31.98 0.62 17.54
C ASP A 368 -32.87 0.48 18.79
N LYS A 369 -32.85 1.48 19.68
CA LYS A 369 -33.63 1.48 20.92
C LYS A 369 -35.14 1.28 20.70
N ASN A 370 -35.64 1.75 19.56
CA ASN A 370 -37.06 1.69 19.20
C ASN A 370 -37.42 0.42 18.40
N ILE A 371 -36.47 -0.51 18.22
CA ILE A 371 -36.65 -1.79 17.51
C ILE A 371 -37.19 -1.55 16.09
N LYS A 372 -36.57 -0.63 15.36
CA LYS A 372 -36.91 -0.32 13.96
C LYS A 372 -36.32 -1.36 13.00
N VAL A 373 -35.27 -2.08 13.41
CA VAL A 373 -34.59 -3.09 12.59
C VAL A 373 -34.87 -4.49 13.14
N ALA A 374 -35.17 -5.43 12.25
CA ALA A 374 -35.26 -6.83 12.61
C ALA A 374 -33.86 -7.44 12.62
N GLU A 375 -33.41 -7.88 13.80
CA GLU A 375 -32.02 -8.26 14.02
C GLU A 375 -31.81 -9.69 14.51
N ILE A 376 -30.62 -10.22 14.24
CA ILE A 376 -30.15 -11.52 14.74
C ILE A 376 -29.95 -11.46 16.26
N ASN A 377 -29.21 -10.47 16.77
CA ASN A 377 -28.85 -10.37 18.18
C ASN A 377 -29.06 -8.97 18.77
N LYS A 378 -30.27 -8.73 19.26
CA LYS A 378 -30.66 -7.45 19.91
C LYS A 378 -29.87 -7.10 21.17
N ASN A 379 -29.09 -8.03 21.74
CA ASN A 379 -28.36 -7.80 22.98
C ASN A 379 -26.99 -7.14 22.77
N ASN A 380 -26.51 -7.03 21.53
CA ASN A 380 -25.22 -6.42 21.21
C ASN A 380 -25.34 -4.97 20.70
N ASN A 381 -26.55 -4.41 20.70
CA ASN A 381 -26.85 -3.05 20.29
C ASN A 381 -26.40 -1.99 21.30
N SER A 382 -25.83 -2.38 22.43
CA SER A 382 -25.34 -1.47 23.46
C SER A 382 -23.95 -1.85 23.95
N THR A 383 -23.14 -0.83 24.22
CA THR A 383 -21.81 -0.93 24.79
C THR A 383 -21.68 0.03 25.96
N SER A 384 -20.78 -0.28 26.89
CA SER A 384 -20.45 0.62 27.98
C SER A 384 -18.96 0.60 28.29
N THR A 385 -18.45 1.70 28.80
CA THR A 385 -17.07 1.79 29.30
C THR A 385 -17.01 2.69 30.52
N ILE A 386 -16.25 2.28 31.53
CA ILE A 386 -15.93 3.12 32.67
C ILE A 386 -14.68 3.94 32.32
N ILE A 387 -14.76 5.24 32.56
CA ILE A 387 -13.63 6.15 32.40
C ILE A 387 -13.36 6.88 33.71
N LYS A 388 -12.10 7.21 33.97
CA LYS A 388 -11.71 8.03 35.11
C LYS A 388 -11.43 9.46 34.67
N ILE A 389 -12.14 10.42 35.27
CA ILE A 389 -11.92 11.85 35.11
C ILE A 389 -11.18 12.38 36.34
N PHE A 390 -10.05 13.04 36.13
CA PHE A 390 -9.26 13.61 37.21
C PHE A 390 -9.71 15.05 37.52
N ALA A 391 -9.62 15.48 38.77
CA ALA A 391 -10.01 16.84 39.17
C ALA A 391 -9.08 17.88 38.54
N ASP A 392 -7.78 17.58 38.47
CA ASP A 392 -6.76 18.44 37.88
C ASP A 392 -5.55 17.62 37.38
N LYS A 393 -4.56 18.33 36.83
CA LYS A 393 -3.31 17.71 36.33
C LYS A 393 -2.47 17.10 37.45
N THR A 394 -2.52 17.65 38.66
CA THR A 394 -1.76 17.16 39.82
C THR A 394 -2.26 15.78 40.23
N GLU A 395 -3.59 15.60 40.36
CA GLU A 395 -4.18 14.30 40.69
C GLU A 395 -3.91 13.26 39.58
N ARG A 396 -4.07 13.65 38.32
CA ARG A 396 -3.79 12.80 37.16
C ARG A 396 -2.34 12.30 37.16
N ASP A 397 -1.42 13.22 37.37
CA ASP A 397 0.01 12.97 37.28
C ASP A 397 0.61 12.38 38.57
N ASP A 398 -0.17 12.26 39.66
CA ASP A 398 0.31 11.73 40.93
C ASP A 398 0.79 10.28 40.83
N PHE A 399 1.90 9.93 41.50
CA PHE A 399 2.54 8.62 41.44
C PHE A 399 3.26 8.27 42.75
N LYS A 400 3.67 7.02 42.96
CA LYS A 400 4.41 6.57 44.17
C LYS A 400 5.82 6.10 43.80
N ILE A 401 6.79 6.31 44.69
CA ILE A 401 8.16 5.77 44.59
C ILE A 401 8.31 4.65 45.62
N THR A 402 8.79 3.48 45.20
CA THR A 402 8.94 2.27 46.03
C THR A 402 10.21 1.50 45.66
N ASP A 403 10.57 0.48 46.45
CA ASP A 403 11.66 -0.48 46.15
C ASP A 403 13.02 0.20 45.89
N ILE A 404 13.31 1.27 46.63
CA ILE A 404 14.57 2.00 46.51
C ILE A 404 15.68 1.21 47.21
N ARG A 405 16.75 0.88 46.49
CA ARG A 405 17.94 0.21 47.05
C ARG A 405 19.19 0.49 46.21
N ALA A 406 20.35 0.26 46.81
CA ALA A 406 21.65 0.36 46.16
C ALA A 406 22.28 -1.04 46.03
N GLU A 407 22.76 -1.37 44.83
CA GLU A 407 23.41 -2.63 44.49
C GLU A 407 24.88 -2.36 44.11
N ILE A 408 25.82 -2.84 44.91
CA ILE A 408 27.25 -2.54 44.75
C ILE A 408 27.83 -3.28 43.54
N ILE A 409 28.47 -2.57 42.60
CA ILE A 409 29.14 -3.18 41.45
C ILE A 409 30.63 -3.39 41.73
N SER A 410 31.29 -2.39 42.33
CA SER A 410 32.71 -2.38 42.67
C SER A 410 33.00 -1.38 43.79
N SER A 411 34.25 -1.29 44.23
CA SER A 411 34.76 -0.27 45.15
C SER A 411 34.60 1.17 44.64
N THR A 412 34.33 1.35 43.34
CA THR A 412 34.20 2.67 42.71
C THR A 412 32.87 2.86 41.95
N SER A 413 31.97 1.87 41.99
CA SER A 413 30.69 1.94 41.27
C SER A 413 29.56 1.22 41.99
N VAL A 414 28.38 1.85 41.98
CA VAL A 414 27.15 1.36 42.61
C VAL A 414 25.97 1.63 41.68
N MET A 415 25.06 0.66 41.57
CA MET A 415 23.81 0.84 40.84
C MET A 415 22.66 1.09 41.82
N VAL A 416 22.00 2.22 41.67
CA VAL A 416 20.79 2.54 42.45
C VAL A 416 19.57 2.19 41.62
N VAL A 417 18.64 1.46 42.21
CA VAL A 417 17.41 1.01 41.56
C VAL A 417 16.19 1.38 42.38
N TRP A 418 15.07 1.67 41.70
CA TRP A 418 13.78 1.98 42.32
C TRP A 418 12.63 1.68 41.36
N LYS A 419 11.39 1.69 41.88
CA LYS A 419 10.17 1.51 41.10
C LYS A 419 9.17 2.66 41.30
N THR A 420 8.36 2.89 40.29
CA THR A 420 7.20 3.79 40.33
C THR A 420 5.95 3.10 39.79
N ASP A 421 4.77 3.45 40.32
CA ASP A 421 3.48 2.89 39.90
C ASP A 421 2.95 3.47 38.59
N LYS A 422 3.53 4.58 38.13
CA LYS A 422 3.33 5.18 36.81
C LYS A 422 4.67 5.44 36.12
N PRO A 423 4.73 5.44 34.78
CA PRO A 423 5.95 5.81 34.06
C PRO A 423 6.40 7.23 34.43
N THR A 424 7.63 7.34 34.93
CA THR A 424 8.25 8.61 35.33
C THR A 424 9.63 8.74 34.72
N ILE A 425 10.15 9.96 34.61
CA ILE A 425 11.60 10.16 34.52
C ILE A 425 12.15 10.22 35.94
N GLY A 426 13.38 9.76 36.17
CA GLY A 426 13.96 9.93 37.50
C GLY A 426 15.48 10.00 37.51
N LYS A 427 16.00 10.59 38.57
CA LYS A 427 17.43 10.77 38.83
C LYS A 427 17.77 10.47 40.27
N VAL A 428 19.03 10.12 40.48
CA VAL A 428 19.65 9.93 41.78
C VAL A 428 20.46 11.17 42.09
N SER A 429 20.15 11.82 43.21
CA SER A 429 20.94 12.92 43.78
C SER A 429 21.75 12.33 44.93
N TYR A 430 23.08 12.38 44.86
CA TYR A 430 23.96 11.69 45.79
C TYR A 430 25.16 12.53 46.21
N ARG A 431 25.67 12.30 47.42
CA ARG A 431 26.84 12.98 47.96
C ARG A 431 27.62 12.05 48.87
N GLN A 432 28.94 12.25 48.96
CA GLN A 432 29.72 11.60 50.00
C GLN A 432 29.42 12.30 51.34
N GLY A 433 29.14 11.54 52.42
CA GLY A 433 28.51 12.06 53.64
C GLY A 433 29.22 13.22 54.37
N ALA A 434 30.50 13.48 54.07
CA ALA A 434 31.25 14.62 54.61
C ALA A 434 31.03 15.94 53.84
N TYR A 435 30.36 15.90 52.69
CA TYR A 435 30.19 17.04 51.78
C TYR A 435 28.73 17.50 51.74
N GLN A 436 28.52 18.79 51.42
CA GLN A 436 27.18 19.39 51.37
C GLN A 436 26.59 19.50 49.95
N THR A 437 27.39 19.28 48.91
CA THR A 437 26.97 19.43 47.51
C THR A 437 26.63 18.08 46.88
N ASP A 438 25.42 17.98 46.31
CA ASP A 438 24.93 16.80 45.61
C ASP A 438 25.47 16.74 44.17
N GLN A 439 25.78 15.54 43.71
CA GLN A 439 25.94 15.18 42.30
C GLN A 439 24.67 14.49 41.81
N GLU A 440 24.42 14.51 40.50
CA GLU A 440 23.23 13.91 39.91
C GLU A 440 23.55 12.89 38.82
N ALA A 441 22.76 11.83 38.77
CA ALA A 441 22.80 10.84 37.69
C ALA A 441 21.37 10.43 37.31
N SER A 442 21.04 10.49 36.03
CA SER A 442 19.68 10.28 35.54
C SER A 442 19.46 8.87 34.99
N SER A 443 18.25 8.35 35.17
CA SER A 443 17.75 7.18 34.43
C SER A 443 17.29 7.60 33.04
N SER A 444 17.32 6.66 32.08
CA SER A 444 16.95 6.93 30.68
C SER A 444 15.45 6.81 30.45
N GLY A 445 14.81 7.85 29.90
CA GLY A 445 13.41 7.79 29.46
C GLY A 445 12.39 7.64 30.59
N GLU A 446 11.11 7.55 30.21
CA GLU A 446 10.00 7.37 31.15
C GLU A 446 9.71 5.87 31.36
N GLN A 447 9.90 5.38 32.57
CA GLN A 447 9.77 3.96 32.93
C GLN A 447 9.18 3.78 34.33
N THR A 448 8.78 2.55 34.69
CA THR A 448 8.26 2.20 36.03
C THR A 448 9.28 1.45 36.88
N SER A 449 10.38 0.99 36.28
CA SER A 449 11.51 0.38 36.95
C SER A 449 12.75 1.12 36.49
N HIS A 450 13.52 1.65 37.42
CA HIS A 450 14.66 2.50 37.10
C HIS A 450 15.94 1.90 37.65
N ALA A 451 17.02 2.10 36.92
CA ALA A 451 18.37 1.76 37.33
C ALA A 451 19.33 2.86 36.88
N VAL A 452 20.19 3.31 37.80
CA VAL A 452 21.20 4.33 37.54
C VAL A 452 22.53 3.85 38.11
N THR A 453 23.56 3.79 37.26
CA THR A 453 24.91 3.43 37.70
C THR A 453 25.70 4.68 38.05
N LEU A 454 26.08 4.79 39.32
CA LEU A 454 27.02 5.78 39.84
C LEU A 454 28.44 5.24 39.65
N SER A 455 29.35 6.08 39.13
CA SER A 455 30.71 5.70 38.78
C SER A 455 31.72 6.70 39.35
N LYS A 456 33.01 6.34 39.36
CA LYS A 456 34.10 7.18 39.88
C LYS A 456 33.93 7.55 41.36
N LEU A 457 33.33 6.65 42.14
CA LEU A 457 33.21 6.77 43.58
C LEU A 457 34.55 6.45 44.25
N ALA A 458 34.80 7.01 45.42
CA ALA A 458 35.98 6.68 46.21
C ALA A 458 35.76 5.38 47.00
N PRO A 459 36.72 4.43 47.03
CA PRO A 459 36.66 3.23 47.86
C PRO A 459 36.59 3.55 49.36
N ASN A 460 35.98 2.67 50.14
CA ASN A 460 35.83 2.78 51.59
C ASN A 460 35.17 4.09 52.07
N ARG A 461 34.11 4.53 51.39
CA ARG A 461 33.37 5.75 51.71
C ARG A 461 31.87 5.49 51.82
N VAL A 462 31.21 6.30 52.66
CA VAL A 462 29.75 6.33 52.80
C VAL A 462 29.18 7.44 51.93
N TYR A 463 28.14 7.12 51.17
CA TYR A 463 27.39 8.05 50.32
C TYR A 463 25.93 8.10 50.76
N ASP A 464 25.39 9.30 50.88
CA ASP A 464 23.96 9.56 51.03
C ASP A 464 23.35 9.82 49.65
N TYR A 465 22.16 9.29 49.39
CA TYR A 465 21.45 9.49 48.14
C TYR A 465 19.94 9.60 48.34
N LYS A 466 19.26 10.27 47.41
CA LYS A 466 17.80 10.36 47.30
C LYS A 466 17.38 10.22 45.84
N ILE A 467 16.14 9.79 45.63
CA ILE A 467 15.52 9.70 44.31
C ILE A 467 14.70 10.95 44.06
N ILE A 468 14.84 11.54 42.89
CA ILE A 468 13.98 12.60 42.37
C ILE A 468 13.31 12.05 41.12
N ALA A 469 12.01 11.82 41.17
CA ALA A 469 11.23 11.34 40.03
C ALA A 469 10.18 12.37 39.63
N ALA A 470 9.83 12.42 38.35
CA ALA A 470 8.85 13.35 37.82
C ALA A 470 7.96 12.69 36.76
N LYS A 471 6.67 13.04 36.81
CA LYS A 471 5.66 12.74 35.79
C LYS A 471 4.94 14.03 35.47
N ALA A 472 5.17 14.56 34.27
CA ALA A 472 4.53 15.78 33.77
C ALA A 472 4.50 16.93 34.81
N SER A 473 3.35 17.20 35.44
CA SER A 473 3.19 18.29 36.41
C SER A 473 3.64 17.97 37.84
N VAL A 474 3.89 16.70 38.18
CA VAL A 474 4.24 16.26 39.55
C VAL A 474 5.70 15.82 39.61
N THR A 475 6.43 16.31 40.62
CA THR A 475 7.77 15.84 41.01
C THR A 475 7.74 15.36 42.46
N LYS A 476 8.27 14.16 42.71
CA LYS A 476 8.40 13.59 44.07
C LYS A 476 9.86 13.31 44.39
N ILE A 477 10.21 13.54 45.64
CA ILE A 477 11.56 13.34 46.19
C ILE A 477 11.46 12.32 47.32
N SER A 478 12.29 11.28 47.29
CA SER A 478 12.36 10.31 48.38
C SER A 478 13.14 10.87 49.58
N ASN A 479 12.99 10.21 50.73
CA ASN A 479 13.91 10.41 51.85
C ASN A 479 15.35 9.99 51.46
N TYR A 480 16.34 10.53 52.18
CA TYR A 480 17.73 10.08 52.05
C TYR A 480 17.90 8.64 52.52
N GLN A 481 18.73 7.91 51.79
CA GLN A 481 19.27 6.60 52.12
C GLN A 481 20.79 6.63 51.98
N ASN A 482 21.48 5.60 52.43
CA ASN A 482 22.93 5.53 52.31
C ASN A 482 23.41 4.16 51.82
N PHE A 483 24.61 4.15 51.25
CA PHE A 483 25.38 2.95 50.95
C PHE A 483 26.87 3.20 51.24
N SER A 484 27.62 2.12 51.42
CA SER A 484 29.07 2.16 51.63
C SER A 484 29.80 1.46 50.50
N THR A 485 30.79 2.12 49.90
CA THR A 485 31.69 1.47 48.92
C THR A 485 32.71 0.59 49.65
N PRO A 486 33.01 -0.62 49.13
CA PRO A 486 34.01 -1.50 49.74
C PRO A 486 35.42 -0.96 49.56
N THR A 487 36.36 -1.52 50.33
CA THR A 487 37.79 -1.16 50.28
C THR A 487 38.49 -1.65 49.00
N ASN A 488 38.00 -2.74 48.40
CA ASN A 488 38.54 -3.34 47.17
C ASN A 488 37.43 -4.07 46.39
N ASP A 489 37.78 -4.61 45.23
CA ASP A 489 36.84 -5.33 44.35
C ASP A 489 36.78 -6.84 44.63
N ALA A 490 37.16 -7.30 45.83
CA ALA A 490 37.07 -8.72 46.16
C ALA A 490 35.60 -9.16 46.27
N VAL A 491 35.18 -10.09 45.41
CA VAL A 491 33.88 -10.75 45.53
C VAL A 491 33.97 -11.83 46.61
N ILE A 492 32.98 -11.86 47.50
CA ILE A 492 32.79 -12.87 48.54
C ILE A 492 31.31 -13.25 48.61
N ALA A 493 31.03 -14.49 49.04
CA ALA A 493 29.67 -14.89 49.36
C ALA A 493 29.20 -14.22 50.65
N THR A 494 27.98 -13.67 50.63
CA THR A 494 27.31 -13.04 51.78
C THR A 494 26.28 -13.96 52.43
N THR A 495 25.91 -15.04 51.74
CA THR A 495 25.05 -16.10 52.25
C THR A 495 25.72 -17.45 52.03
N GLU A 496 25.47 -18.41 52.92
CA GLU A 496 25.85 -19.79 52.66
C GLU A 496 25.12 -20.31 51.40
N PRO A 497 25.82 -20.96 50.46
CA PRO A 497 25.18 -21.49 49.27
C PRO A 497 24.20 -22.61 49.59
N LYS A 498 22.99 -22.49 49.06
CA LYS A 498 21.92 -23.47 49.23
C LYS A 498 21.75 -24.27 47.94
N VAL A 499 21.66 -25.60 48.07
CA VAL A 499 21.39 -26.50 46.95
C VAL A 499 20.19 -27.37 47.28
N LEU A 500 19.21 -27.36 46.37
CA LEU A 500 17.97 -28.13 46.47
C LEU A 500 17.88 -29.11 45.30
N VAL A 501 17.63 -30.38 45.61
CA VAL A 501 17.40 -31.43 44.62
C VAL A 501 15.91 -31.75 44.57
N GLU A 502 15.28 -31.62 43.39
CA GLU A 502 13.88 -32.01 43.19
C GLU A 502 13.84 -33.43 42.60
N LEU A 503 13.57 -34.40 43.48
CA LEU A 503 13.77 -35.83 43.19
C LEU A 503 12.84 -36.34 42.07
N GLU A 504 11.60 -35.85 42.01
CA GLU A 504 10.61 -36.28 41.01
C GLU A 504 10.94 -35.81 39.59
N LYS A 505 11.63 -34.67 39.47
CA LYS A 505 11.99 -34.05 38.18
C LYS A 505 13.46 -34.23 37.81
N LYS A 506 14.26 -34.81 38.71
CA LYS A 506 15.73 -34.95 38.57
C LYS A 506 16.41 -33.61 38.26
N THR A 507 15.99 -32.56 38.95
CA THR A 507 16.54 -31.21 38.80
C THR A 507 17.32 -30.79 40.05
N LEU A 508 18.27 -29.88 39.86
CA LEU A 508 19.05 -29.24 40.92
C LEU A 508 18.85 -27.72 40.83
N ALA A 509 18.60 -27.05 41.94
CA ALA A 509 18.62 -25.60 42.05
C ALA A 509 19.67 -25.15 43.08
N ALA A 510 20.69 -24.42 42.63
CA ALA A 510 21.71 -23.83 43.49
C ALA A 510 21.48 -22.32 43.61
N SER A 511 21.51 -21.77 44.83
CA SER A 511 21.35 -20.34 45.10
C SER A 511 22.30 -19.79 46.15
N TRP A 512 22.82 -18.60 45.91
CA TRP A 512 23.73 -17.88 46.82
C TRP A 512 23.72 -16.38 46.54
N SER A 513 24.30 -15.58 47.44
CA SER A 513 24.43 -14.12 47.27
C SER A 513 25.88 -13.66 47.45
N THR A 514 26.22 -12.55 46.81
CA THR A 514 27.56 -11.94 46.86
C THR A 514 27.51 -10.50 47.36
N ASN A 515 28.65 -9.99 47.84
CA ASN A 515 28.80 -8.59 48.29
C ASN A 515 28.86 -7.59 47.11
N LEU A 516 29.29 -8.05 45.93
CA LEU A 516 29.37 -7.30 44.69
C LEU A 516 28.49 -7.97 43.63
N LYS A 517 27.94 -7.18 42.70
CA LYS A 517 27.30 -7.74 41.50
C LYS A 517 28.34 -8.52 40.70
N ALA A 518 28.10 -9.82 40.55
CA ALA A 518 29.02 -10.76 39.93
C ALA A 518 28.26 -11.66 38.95
N THR A 519 28.96 -12.37 38.07
CA THR A 519 28.37 -13.52 37.37
C THR A 519 28.28 -14.70 38.33
N GLY A 520 27.47 -15.70 38.00
CA GLY A 520 27.34 -16.92 38.79
C GLY A 520 27.54 -18.16 37.93
N ALA A 521 28.27 -19.15 38.42
CA ALA A 521 28.46 -20.43 37.75
C ALA A 521 28.45 -21.60 38.73
N ILE A 522 27.91 -22.73 38.30
CA ILE A 522 28.06 -24.04 38.94
C ILE A 522 28.89 -24.93 38.03
N TYR A 523 29.91 -25.54 38.62
CA TYR A 523 30.69 -26.60 38.02
C TYR A 523 30.27 -27.90 38.69
N TYR A 524 29.83 -28.89 37.90
CA TYR A 524 29.35 -30.17 38.41
C TYR A 524 29.85 -31.33 37.55
N ARG A 525 30.05 -32.50 38.15
CA ARG A 525 30.41 -33.74 37.44
C ARG A 525 29.79 -34.94 38.11
N HIS A 526 29.49 -35.99 37.34
CA HIS A 526 29.10 -37.25 37.94
C HIS A 526 30.30 -37.88 38.65
N SER A 527 30.09 -38.49 39.81
CA SER A 527 31.14 -39.15 40.59
C SER A 527 31.84 -40.19 39.71
N GLY A 528 33.17 -40.05 39.55
CA GLY A 528 34.00 -40.84 38.63
C GLY A 528 34.36 -40.17 37.29
N GLU A 529 33.68 -39.09 36.89
CA GLU A 529 34.10 -38.28 35.72
C GLU A 529 35.31 -37.38 36.09
N ILE A 530 36.24 -37.19 35.15
CA ILE A 530 37.44 -36.36 35.38
C ILE A 530 37.10 -34.86 35.27
N ASN A 531 36.26 -34.48 34.30
CA ASN A 531 36.01 -33.09 33.94
C ASN A 531 34.68 -32.57 34.49
N TYR A 532 34.70 -31.34 35.01
CA TYR A 532 33.49 -30.62 35.40
C TYR A 532 32.76 -30.04 34.18
N LYS A 533 31.44 -30.22 34.16
CA LYS A 533 30.51 -29.49 33.29
C LYS A 533 30.19 -28.14 33.95
N LYS A 534 30.03 -27.08 33.16
CA LYS A 534 29.73 -25.72 33.62
C LYS A 534 28.31 -25.32 33.21
N ALA A 535 27.53 -24.80 34.15
CA ALA A 535 26.34 -24.00 33.86
C ALA A 535 26.52 -22.62 34.52
N ALA A 536 26.19 -21.55 33.80
CA ALA A 536 26.45 -20.19 34.28
C ALA A 536 25.39 -19.18 33.82
N VAL A 537 25.25 -18.15 34.63
CA VAL A 537 24.50 -16.93 34.33
C VAL A 537 25.52 -15.80 34.24
N GLU A 538 25.73 -15.31 33.01
CA GLU A 538 26.74 -14.28 32.71
C GLU A 538 26.22 -12.85 33.00
N VAL A 539 25.03 -12.71 33.57
CA VAL A 539 24.45 -11.42 34.00
C VAL A 539 24.91 -11.09 35.42
N LEU A 540 25.39 -9.86 35.62
CA LEU A 540 25.83 -9.41 36.94
C LEU A 540 24.65 -9.28 37.93
N SER A 541 24.70 -10.00 39.04
CA SER A 541 23.68 -10.01 40.09
C SER A 541 24.29 -10.07 41.50
N LEU A 542 23.55 -9.60 42.51
CA LEU A 542 23.87 -9.87 43.92
C LEU A 542 23.30 -11.21 44.39
N HIS A 543 22.28 -11.71 43.71
CA HIS A 543 21.59 -12.97 44.02
C HIS A 543 21.67 -13.89 42.81
N HIS A 544 22.18 -15.08 43.01
CA HIS A 544 22.44 -16.07 41.98
C HIS A 544 21.50 -17.25 42.18
N GLU A 545 20.89 -17.72 41.10
CA GLU A 545 20.14 -18.97 41.06
C GLU A 545 20.47 -19.68 39.75
N ILE A 546 20.91 -20.93 39.83
CA ILE A 546 21.19 -21.78 38.66
C ILE A 546 20.44 -23.09 38.80
N LYS A 547 19.68 -23.43 37.77
CA LYS A 547 18.93 -24.68 37.67
C LYS A 547 19.58 -25.61 36.67
N LEU A 548 19.77 -26.87 37.06
CA LEU A 548 20.17 -27.97 36.19
C LEU A 548 18.98 -28.92 36.04
N GLU A 549 18.76 -29.39 34.81
CA GLU A 549 17.65 -30.29 34.48
C GLU A 549 18.16 -31.60 33.88
N ASN A 550 17.32 -32.65 33.93
CA ASN A 550 17.59 -33.96 33.33
C ASN A 550 18.89 -34.62 33.82
N LEU A 551 19.22 -34.48 35.10
CA LEU A 551 20.40 -35.13 35.68
C LEU A 551 20.19 -36.65 35.75
N ALA A 552 21.24 -37.40 35.43
CA ALA A 552 21.24 -38.85 35.59
C ALA A 552 21.20 -39.22 37.08
N GLY A 553 20.69 -40.41 37.40
CA GLY A 553 20.75 -40.91 38.77
C GLY A 553 22.19 -41.26 39.16
N GLY A 554 22.62 -40.85 40.34
CA GLY A 554 24.00 -41.02 40.82
C GLY A 554 24.47 -39.89 41.74
N GLU A 555 25.68 -40.03 42.25
CA GLU A 555 26.35 -39.00 43.05
C GLU A 555 27.07 -37.98 42.16
N TYR A 556 27.08 -36.73 42.57
CA TYR A 556 27.71 -35.62 41.86
C TYR A 556 28.59 -34.81 42.80
N ASP A 557 29.77 -34.43 42.33
CA ASP A 557 30.57 -33.36 42.95
C ASP A 557 30.23 -32.04 42.28
N TYR A 558 30.16 -30.96 43.06
CA TYR A 558 29.99 -29.61 42.53
C TYR A 558 30.74 -28.55 43.34
N TRP A 559 30.99 -27.41 42.70
CA TRP A 559 31.42 -26.18 43.35
C TRP A 559 30.87 -24.98 42.58
N LEU A 560 30.77 -23.85 43.27
CA LEU A 560 30.18 -22.61 42.77
C LEU A 560 31.27 -21.56 42.57
N ASN A 561 31.03 -20.67 41.61
CA ASN A 561 31.90 -19.57 41.28
C ASN A 561 31.08 -18.30 41.11
N SER A 562 31.59 -17.19 41.65
CA SER A 562 31.17 -15.87 41.21
C SER A 562 32.34 -15.01 40.78
N THR A 563 32.21 -14.33 39.64
CA THR A 563 33.24 -13.44 39.09
C THR A 563 32.73 -12.00 39.03
N SER A 564 33.43 -11.06 39.66
CA SER A 564 33.07 -9.63 39.64
C SER A 564 33.39 -8.98 38.28
N SER A 565 32.91 -7.76 38.08
CA SER A 565 33.27 -6.94 36.92
C SER A 565 34.78 -6.60 36.82
N ALA A 566 35.49 -6.60 37.95
CA ALA A 566 36.94 -6.40 38.01
C ALA A 566 37.75 -7.70 37.77
N GLY A 567 37.07 -8.84 37.56
CA GLY A 567 37.70 -10.15 37.33
C GLY A 567 38.17 -10.86 38.59
N THR A 568 37.82 -10.39 39.79
CA THR A 568 38.03 -11.15 41.03
C THR A 568 37.04 -12.30 41.11
N VAL A 569 37.47 -13.43 41.68
CA VAL A 569 36.70 -14.67 41.68
C VAL A 569 36.56 -15.20 43.10
N TRP A 570 35.35 -15.62 43.46
CA TRP A 570 35.05 -16.40 44.65
C TRP A 570 34.71 -17.83 44.26
N PHE A 571 35.17 -18.78 45.07
CA PHE A 571 34.89 -20.20 44.92
C PHE A 571 34.23 -20.74 46.19
N SER A 572 33.20 -21.57 46.05
CA SER A 572 32.76 -22.42 47.15
C SER A 572 33.73 -23.59 47.35
N PRO A 573 33.77 -24.20 48.55
CA PRO A 573 34.30 -25.54 48.70
C PRO A 573 33.61 -26.53 47.73
N VAL A 574 34.31 -27.62 47.39
CA VAL A 574 33.70 -28.74 46.67
C VAL A 574 32.75 -29.46 47.63
N SER A 575 31.52 -29.65 47.19
CA SER A 575 30.44 -30.34 47.91
C SER A 575 29.83 -31.41 47.01
N ALA A 576 29.00 -32.29 47.59
CA ALA A 576 28.35 -33.36 46.85
C ALA A 576 26.83 -33.34 46.99
N PHE A 577 26.13 -33.86 45.99
CA PHE A 577 24.69 -34.15 46.03
C PHE A 577 24.39 -35.47 45.32
N THR A 578 23.22 -36.06 45.59
CA THR A 578 22.81 -37.34 45.00
C THR A 578 21.46 -37.21 44.31
N ILE A 579 21.36 -37.68 43.06
CA ILE A 579 20.10 -37.88 42.35
C ILE A 579 19.70 -39.36 42.52
N PRO A 580 18.52 -39.67 43.08
CA PRO A 580 18.10 -41.05 43.28
C PRO A 580 18.03 -41.84 41.97
N ILE A 581 18.55 -43.06 41.97
CA ILE A 581 18.34 -44.04 40.92
C ILE A 581 17.02 -44.75 41.23
N LEU A 582 15.97 -44.50 40.46
CA LEU A 582 14.74 -45.28 40.55
C LEU A 582 15.01 -46.70 40.01
N ILE A 583 15.18 -47.66 40.91
CA ILE A 583 15.15 -49.08 40.56
C ILE A 583 13.68 -49.48 40.50
N ALA A 584 13.19 -49.87 39.31
CA ALA A 584 11.85 -50.41 39.17
C ALA A 584 11.76 -51.73 39.96
N SER A 585 11.04 -51.73 41.09
CA SER A 585 10.73 -52.96 41.81
C SER A 585 9.60 -53.70 41.11
N THR A 586 9.92 -54.87 40.57
CA THR A 586 8.96 -55.85 40.06
C THR A 586 8.29 -56.60 41.21
N THR A 587 6.98 -56.41 41.39
CA THR A 587 6.07 -57.38 42.03
C THR A 587 4.68 -57.25 41.42
N ALA A 588 4.11 -58.39 41.02
CA ALA A 588 2.84 -58.51 40.31
C ALA A 588 1.65 -58.87 41.23
N SER A 589 0.45 -58.42 40.81
CA SER A 589 -0.91 -58.99 41.03
C SER A 589 -1.51 -58.93 42.45
N THR A 590 -2.80 -58.67 42.71
CA THR A 590 -4.11 -58.59 42.02
C THR A 590 -5.05 -57.75 42.93
N THR A 591 -6.08 -56.97 42.54
CA THR A 591 -7.39 -57.37 41.95
C THR A 591 -8.23 -56.12 41.58
N THR A 592 -8.90 -56.17 40.42
CA THR A 592 -10.23 -55.65 40.03
C THR A 592 -10.72 -54.26 40.50
N ASP A 593 -10.92 -53.32 39.57
CA ASP A 593 -12.25 -53.09 38.97
C ASP A 593 -12.25 -52.19 37.73
N LYS A 594 -13.23 -52.43 36.86
CA LYS A 594 -13.45 -51.81 35.53
C LYS A 594 -13.91 -50.34 35.62
N VAL A 595 -13.37 -49.44 34.79
CA VAL A 595 -14.14 -48.43 34.02
C VAL A 595 -13.40 -48.08 32.71
N LEU A 596 -14.20 -47.85 31.67
CA LEU A 596 -13.91 -47.63 30.26
C LEU A 596 -12.92 -46.50 29.89
N MET A 597 -12.27 -46.75 28.75
CA MET A 597 -11.51 -45.84 27.87
C MET A 597 -12.07 -44.42 27.73
N VAL A 598 -11.22 -43.43 28.01
CA VAL A 598 -11.14 -42.14 27.31
C VAL A 598 -9.65 -41.79 27.16
N PRO A 599 -9.11 -41.48 25.96
CA PRO A 599 -7.72 -41.04 25.82
C PRO A 599 -7.56 -39.64 26.46
N PRO A 600 -6.50 -39.39 27.26
CA PRO A 600 -6.17 -38.03 27.66
C PRO A 600 -5.70 -37.23 26.46
N ALA A 601 -6.17 -35.99 26.41
CA ALA A 601 -5.77 -34.97 25.47
C ALA A 601 -4.25 -34.87 25.33
N VAL A 602 -3.82 -34.70 24.08
CA VAL A 602 -2.49 -34.23 23.69
C VAL A 602 -2.14 -33.02 24.57
N SER A 603 -1.17 -33.22 25.46
CA SER A 603 -0.57 -32.13 26.23
C SER A 603 0.12 -31.21 25.25
N THR A 604 -0.53 -30.07 25.01
CA THR A 604 0.07 -28.92 24.36
C THR A 604 1.29 -28.51 25.18
N ILE A 605 2.44 -28.56 24.52
CA ILE A 605 3.67 -27.95 25.02
C ILE A 605 3.36 -26.46 25.18
N SER A 606 3.14 -26.03 26.43
CA SER A 606 3.20 -24.61 26.80
C SER A 606 4.64 -24.16 26.69
N GLY A 607 5.07 -23.86 25.46
CA GLY A 607 6.17 -22.94 25.24
C GLY A 607 5.71 -21.57 25.73
N ASN A 608 6.44 -21.00 26.68
CA ASN A 608 6.24 -19.65 27.20
C ASN A 608 5.94 -18.64 26.08
N ASN A 609 4.66 -18.32 25.91
CA ASN A 609 4.20 -17.19 25.13
C ASN A 609 4.38 -15.92 25.98
N GLN A 610 5.59 -15.37 25.98
CA GLN A 610 5.77 -13.95 26.28
C GLN A 610 5.58 -13.18 24.97
N PRO A 611 4.55 -12.31 24.87
CA PRO A 611 4.39 -11.45 23.71
C PRO A 611 5.57 -10.46 23.65
N SER A 612 6.14 -10.30 22.46
CA SER A 612 7.10 -9.24 22.13
C SER A 612 6.58 -7.89 22.66
N SER A 613 7.25 -7.31 23.64
CA SER A 613 6.76 -6.14 24.36
C SER A 613 6.63 -4.95 23.41
N ALA A 614 5.39 -4.51 23.17
CA ALA A 614 5.12 -3.27 22.45
C ALA A 614 5.70 -2.09 23.24
N ILE A 615 6.38 -1.17 22.55
CA ILE A 615 6.97 0.03 23.13
C ILE A 615 6.21 1.24 22.57
N ASP A 616 5.61 2.03 23.44
CA ASP A 616 4.90 3.26 23.02
C ASP A 616 5.90 4.34 22.57
N ILE A 617 5.62 4.98 21.44
CA ILE A 617 6.39 6.12 20.92
C ILE A 617 5.74 7.42 21.40
N LYS A 618 6.51 8.24 22.11
CA LYS A 618 6.03 9.49 22.73
C LYS A 618 6.31 10.72 21.88
N ASN A 619 7.41 10.73 21.14
CA ASN A 619 7.78 11.85 20.27
C ASN A 619 6.99 11.80 18.95
N ASN A 620 6.01 12.69 18.81
CA ASN A 620 5.13 12.70 17.65
C ASN A 620 5.88 13.06 16.36
N ASN A 621 6.89 13.92 16.40
CA ASN A 621 7.63 14.32 15.19
C ASN A 621 8.48 13.15 14.66
N LEU A 622 9.17 12.45 15.56
CA LEU A 622 9.93 11.26 15.22
C LEU A 622 8.99 10.13 14.78
N TYR A 623 7.84 9.95 15.44
CA TYR A 623 6.80 9.04 14.98
C TYR A 623 6.36 9.37 13.55
N GLN A 624 6.04 10.63 13.22
CA GLN A 624 5.63 10.96 11.84
C GLN A 624 6.73 10.64 10.82
N SER A 625 8.01 10.80 11.19
CA SER A 625 9.15 10.50 10.32
C SER A 625 9.49 9.00 10.19
N LEU A 626 9.08 8.20 11.18
CA LEU A 626 9.45 6.79 11.32
C LEU A 626 8.27 5.82 11.25
N ARG A 627 7.03 6.30 11.24
CA ARG A 627 5.83 5.45 11.16
C ARG A 627 5.88 4.57 9.93
N GLY A 628 5.65 3.28 10.15
CA GLY A 628 5.73 2.27 9.10
C GLY A 628 7.14 1.84 8.69
N LYS A 629 8.19 2.48 9.20
CA LYS A 629 9.58 2.08 8.94
C LYS A 629 10.03 0.98 9.89
N ILE A 630 10.95 0.18 9.39
CA ILE A 630 11.79 -0.66 10.24
C ILE A 630 13.02 0.17 10.59
N ILE A 631 13.30 0.30 11.88
CA ILE A 631 14.41 1.08 12.39
C ILE A 631 15.50 0.16 12.95
N LEU A 632 16.75 0.47 12.63
CA LEU A 632 17.92 -0.25 13.10
C LEU A 632 18.68 0.63 14.09
N LYS A 633 18.85 0.15 15.32
CA LYS A 633 19.65 0.83 16.34
C LYS A 633 21.12 0.51 16.10
N VAL A 634 21.77 1.36 15.31
CA VAL A 634 23.11 1.11 14.74
C VAL A 634 24.24 1.09 15.77
N GLU A 635 24.00 1.60 16.97
CA GLU A 635 24.96 1.70 18.08
C GLU A 635 24.69 0.70 19.22
N SER A 636 23.77 -0.26 19.04
CA SER A 636 23.52 -1.37 19.98
C SER A 636 23.23 -2.66 19.22
N ALA A 637 24.28 -3.43 18.92
CA ALA A 637 24.21 -4.79 18.37
C ALA A 637 23.31 -5.01 17.12
N GLY A 638 22.81 -3.96 16.46
CA GLY A 638 21.92 -4.06 15.30
C GLY A 638 20.46 -4.37 15.64
N GLU A 639 19.98 -4.00 16.83
CA GLU A 639 18.59 -4.19 17.26
C GLU A 639 17.59 -3.54 16.28
N ALA A 640 16.66 -4.34 15.74
CA ALA A 640 15.65 -3.90 14.77
C ALA A 640 14.28 -3.72 15.42
N TYR A 641 13.53 -2.69 15.04
CA TYR A 641 12.17 -2.45 15.51
C TYR A 641 11.23 -2.09 14.36
N TYR A 642 10.02 -2.63 14.35
CA TYR A 642 8.96 -2.20 13.44
C TYR A 642 8.13 -1.11 14.11
N VAL A 643 8.04 0.07 13.48
CA VAL A 643 7.19 1.15 13.95
C VAL A 643 5.81 1.02 13.29
N ASN A 644 4.79 0.65 14.06
CA ASN A 644 3.45 0.43 13.51
C ASN A 644 2.78 1.78 13.15
N PRO A 645 2.29 1.95 11.91
CA PRO A 645 1.72 3.21 11.43
C PRO A 645 0.31 3.52 11.96
N GLN A 646 -0.34 2.57 12.64
CA GLN A 646 -1.74 2.67 13.07
C GLN A 646 -1.88 2.96 14.58
N ASN A 647 -0.92 2.55 15.42
CA ASN A 647 -1.10 2.59 16.87
C ASN A 647 -0.02 3.34 17.68
N LYS A 648 0.95 4.00 17.01
CA LYS A 648 2.08 4.70 17.67
C LYS A 648 2.95 3.80 18.57
N GLN A 649 3.00 2.50 18.27
CA GLN A 649 3.83 1.55 18.99
C GLN A 649 4.95 1.05 18.08
N MET A 650 6.08 0.68 18.68
CA MET A 650 7.13 -0.09 18.01
C MET A 650 7.33 -1.45 18.66
N TYR A 651 7.69 -2.43 17.84
CA TYR A 651 7.82 -3.82 18.22
C TYR A 651 9.24 -4.30 17.97
N PHE A 652 9.85 -4.91 18.98
CA PHE A 652 11.21 -5.40 18.87
C PHE A 652 11.30 -6.66 17.99
N LEU A 653 12.23 -6.66 17.02
CA LEU A 653 12.42 -7.68 15.99
C LEU A 653 13.74 -8.46 16.25
N ASN A 654 13.88 -9.02 17.46
CA ASN A 654 15.14 -9.59 17.94
C ASN A 654 15.60 -10.82 17.14
N ARG A 655 14.79 -11.88 17.13
CA ARG A 655 15.09 -13.15 16.45
C ARG A 655 14.16 -13.33 15.26
N PRO A 656 14.57 -14.06 14.21
CA PRO A 656 13.72 -14.35 13.04
C PRO A 656 12.30 -14.80 13.42
N ALA A 657 12.18 -15.74 14.37
CA ALA A 657 10.88 -16.27 14.81
C ALA A 657 10.01 -15.24 15.55
N ASP A 658 10.62 -14.32 16.32
CA ASP A 658 9.89 -13.29 17.06
C ASP A 658 9.45 -12.16 16.13
N ALA A 659 10.31 -11.78 15.17
CA ALA A 659 9.98 -10.83 14.12
C ALA A 659 8.81 -11.36 13.26
N TYR A 660 8.84 -12.64 12.88
CA TYR A 660 7.74 -13.28 12.14
C TYR A 660 6.40 -13.21 12.90
N LYS A 661 6.40 -13.45 14.22
CA LYS A 661 5.19 -13.31 15.06
C LYS A 661 4.67 -11.88 15.10
N VAL A 662 5.56 -10.90 15.29
CA VAL A 662 5.19 -9.48 15.23
C VAL A 662 4.53 -9.17 13.89
N MET A 663 5.12 -9.62 12.78
CA MET A 663 4.61 -9.30 11.46
C MET A 663 3.24 -9.91 11.16
N ARG A 664 2.99 -11.15 11.59
CA ARG A 664 1.64 -11.73 11.52
C ARG A 664 0.65 -11.03 12.45
N ASN A 665 1.03 -10.75 13.68
CA ASN A 665 0.11 -10.13 14.65
C ASN A 665 -0.23 -8.66 14.33
N GLN A 666 0.67 -7.96 13.63
CA GLN A 666 0.48 -6.57 13.20
C GLN A 666 0.00 -6.46 11.75
N GLY A 667 -0.22 -7.60 11.09
CA GLY A 667 -0.62 -7.67 9.70
C GLY A 667 -2.08 -7.28 9.49
N THR A 668 -2.36 -6.50 8.44
CA THR A 668 -3.71 -6.19 7.97
C THR A 668 -4.07 -7.12 6.82
N GLY A 669 -5.25 -7.75 6.86
CA GLY A 669 -5.72 -8.60 5.76
C GLY A 669 -5.88 -7.83 4.44
N ILE A 670 -5.51 -8.45 3.32
CA ILE A 670 -5.69 -7.91 1.97
C ILE A 670 -6.08 -9.01 0.97
N SER A 671 -6.98 -8.69 0.05
CA SER A 671 -7.37 -9.56 -1.07
C SER A 671 -6.31 -9.58 -2.17
N ASN A 672 -6.27 -10.64 -2.98
CA ASN A 672 -5.33 -10.80 -4.09
C ASN A 672 -5.48 -9.64 -5.10
N LYS A 673 -6.72 -9.24 -5.39
CA LYS A 673 -7.04 -8.10 -6.28
C LYS A 673 -6.45 -6.78 -5.79
N ASN A 674 -6.49 -6.51 -4.49
CA ASN A 674 -5.94 -5.28 -3.93
C ASN A 674 -4.43 -5.37 -3.73
N LEU A 675 -3.91 -6.55 -3.42
CA LEU A 675 -2.47 -6.78 -3.32
C LEU A 675 -1.80 -6.50 -4.68
N ALA A 676 -2.38 -7.01 -5.78
CA ALA A 676 -1.90 -6.83 -7.17
C ALA A 676 -1.70 -5.36 -7.59
N LYS A 677 -2.43 -4.42 -6.98
CA LYS A 677 -2.28 -2.97 -7.23
C LYS A 677 -0.98 -2.37 -6.68
N ILE A 678 -0.26 -3.11 -5.84
CA ILE A 678 0.98 -2.66 -5.20
C ILE A 678 2.17 -3.32 -5.93
N PRO A 679 3.13 -2.56 -6.47
CA PRO A 679 4.23 -3.13 -7.25
C PRO A 679 5.12 -4.02 -6.36
N VAL A 680 5.68 -5.09 -6.94
CA VAL A 680 6.51 -6.05 -6.19
C VAL A 680 7.93 -5.50 -6.03
N GLY A 681 8.46 -5.64 -4.82
CA GLY A 681 9.86 -5.35 -4.49
C GLY A 681 10.67 -6.64 -4.51
N LEU A 682 11.70 -6.69 -5.36
CA LEU A 682 12.56 -7.86 -5.47
C LEU A 682 13.77 -7.70 -4.56
N VAL A 683 13.86 -8.55 -3.54
CA VAL A 683 15.05 -8.76 -2.71
C VAL A 683 15.44 -10.21 -2.88
N ALA A 684 16.75 -10.51 -2.86
CA ALA A 684 17.23 -11.88 -2.89
C ALA A 684 16.67 -12.65 -1.68
N ALA A 685 15.59 -13.40 -1.92
CA ALA A 685 15.07 -14.37 -0.97
C ALA A 685 16.04 -15.56 -0.93
N SER A 686 16.30 -16.11 0.26
CA SER A 686 17.17 -17.28 0.35
C SER A 686 16.42 -18.52 -0.15
N GLY A 687 17.06 -19.46 -0.83
CA GLY A 687 16.36 -20.66 -1.33
C GLY A 687 16.94 -21.24 -2.61
N ALA A 688 16.29 -22.29 -3.11
CA ALA A 688 16.50 -22.78 -4.47
C ALA A 688 15.86 -21.82 -5.48
N ASP A 689 16.48 -21.75 -6.65
CA ASP A 689 16.04 -21.07 -7.87
C ASP A 689 16.16 -22.13 -8.96
N THR A 690 15.04 -22.79 -9.25
CA THR A 690 15.03 -24.05 -10.01
C THR A 690 15.32 -23.83 -11.50
N ASP A 691 14.86 -22.73 -12.07
CA ASP A 691 15.07 -22.39 -13.49
C ASP A 691 16.18 -21.34 -13.73
N ASN A 692 16.76 -20.79 -12.66
CA ASN A 692 17.88 -19.83 -12.67
C ASN A 692 17.55 -18.50 -13.35
N ASP A 693 16.29 -18.05 -13.32
CA ASP A 693 15.89 -16.71 -13.76
C ASP A 693 16.25 -15.62 -12.72
N GLY A 694 16.57 -16.04 -11.49
CA GLY A 694 16.95 -15.18 -10.38
C GLY A 694 15.81 -14.74 -9.47
N LEU A 695 14.65 -15.38 -9.55
CA LEU A 695 13.62 -15.48 -8.51
C LEU A 695 13.81 -16.79 -7.74
N ALA A 696 13.54 -16.77 -6.42
CA ALA A 696 13.60 -18.00 -5.65
C ALA A 696 12.25 -18.73 -5.76
N ASP A 697 12.26 -20.07 -5.77
CA ASP A 697 11.05 -20.92 -5.86
C ASP A 697 9.95 -20.48 -4.87
N ILE A 698 10.34 -20.02 -3.67
CA ILE A 698 9.40 -19.61 -2.62
C ILE A 698 8.69 -18.28 -2.92
N LEU A 699 9.33 -17.40 -3.69
CA LEU A 699 8.76 -16.13 -4.12
C LEU A 699 7.86 -16.38 -5.34
N GLU A 700 8.29 -17.22 -6.26
CA GLU A 700 7.49 -17.65 -7.41
C GLU A 700 6.21 -18.36 -6.97
N GLU A 701 6.32 -19.23 -5.97
CA GLU A 701 5.19 -19.89 -5.34
C GLU A 701 4.18 -18.90 -4.71
N ALA A 702 4.66 -17.74 -4.21
CA ALA A 702 3.83 -16.67 -3.66
C ALA A 702 3.28 -15.70 -4.72
N LEU A 703 3.93 -15.62 -5.87
CA LEU A 703 3.51 -14.82 -7.03
C LEU A 703 2.69 -15.63 -8.04
N GLU A 704 2.64 -16.95 -7.86
CA GLU A 704 1.97 -17.95 -8.70
C GLU A 704 2.63 -18.17 -10.08
N THR A 705 3.91 -17.81 -10.24
CA THR A 705 4.70 -18.08 -11.45
C THR A 705 5.21 -19.53 -11.49
N ASP A 706 5.57 -20.04 -12.68
CA ASP A 706 6.04 -21.41 -12.86
C ASP A 706 7.55 -21.52 -12.58
N LYS A 707 7.90 -21.89 -11.35
CA LYS A 707 9.29 -22.11 -10.88
C LYS A 707 10.21 -23.00 -11.73
N ASN A 708 9.68 -23.69 -12.74
CA ASN A 708 10.47 -24.53 -13.63
C ASN A 708 10.70 -23.87 -14.99
N LYS A 709 10.28 -22.62 -15.18
CA LYS A 709 10.36 -21.86 -16.42
C LYS A 709 10.74 -20.41 -16.13
N GLN A 710 11.85 -19.99 -16.73
CA GLN A 710 12.30 -18.60 -16.64
C GLN A 710 11.27 -17.58 -17.14
N ASP A 711 10.39 -17.99 -18.06
CA ASP A 711 9.36 -17.18 -18.70
C ASP A 711 8.04 -17.98 -18.64
N THR A 712 7.15 -17.59 -17.73
CA THR A 712 5.91 -18.31 -17.42
C THR A 712 4.92 -18.23 -18.58
N ASP A 713 4.81 -17.09 -19.26
CA ASP A 713 3.83 -16.87 -20.34
C ASP A 713 4.39 -17.04 -21.76
N GLY A 714 5.72 -17.16 -21.89
CA GLY A 714 6.43 -17.48 -23.11
C GLY A 714 6.59 -16.32 -24.08
N ASP A 715 6.49 -15.07 -23.63
CA ASP A 715 6.55 -13.88 -24.49
C ASP A 715 7.97 -13.34 -24.76
N GLY A 716 8.98 -13.99 -24.17
CA GLY A 716 10.40 -13.74 -24.41
C GLY A 716 11.09 -12.88 -23.33
N TYR A 717 10.38 -12.50 -22.27
CA TYR A 717 10.93 -11.85 -21.09
C TYR A 717 10.85 -12.78 -19.89
N THR A 718 11.88 -12.78 -19.02
CA THR A 718 11.80 -13.63 -17.82
C THR A 718 10.87 -13.04 -16.77
N ASP A 719 10.25 -13.87 -15.93
CA ASP A 719 9.31 -13.44 -14.90
C ASP A 719 9.92 -12.34 -14.01
N LYS A 720 11.20 -12.48 -13.68
CA LYS A 720 11.97 -11.44 -12.97
C LYS A 720 12.03 -10.11 -13.72
N GLN A 721 12.32 -10.12 -15.01
CA GLN A 721 12.49 -8.90 -15.82
C GLN A 721 11.18 -8.14 -15.93
N GLU A 722 10.08 -8.87 -16.07
CA GLU A 722 8.75 -8.32 -16.11
C GLU A 722 8.35 -7.67 -14.78
N LEU A 723 8.53 -8.40 -13.67
CA LEU A 723 8.22 -7.89 -12.34
C LEU A 723 9.09 -6.68 -11.94
N GLN A 724 10.34 -6.60 -12.42
CA GLN A 724 11.18 -5.42 -12.24
C GLN A 724 10.61 -4.19 -12.96
N SER A 725 10.00 -4.41 -14.12
CA SER A 725 9.49 -3.38 -15.02
C SER A 725 7.97 -3.14 -14.88
N ASP A 726 7.34 -3.75 -13.88
CA ASP A 726 5.90 -3.72 -13.57
C ASP A 726 5.00 -4.33 -14.67
N TYR A 727 5.49 -5.36 -15.38
CA TYR A 727 4.75 -6.17 -16.37
C TYR A 727 4.23 -7.47 -15.74
N SER A 728 3.28 -8.11 -16.42
CA SER A 728 2.52 -9.26 -15.93
C SER A 728 3.09 -10.59 -16.46
N PRO A 729 3.62 -11.48 -15.58
CA PRO A 729 4.20 -12.79 -15.97
C PRO A 729 3.21 -13.85 -16.49
N PHE A 730 1.99 -13.44 -16.82
CA PHE A 730 0.87 -14.31 -17.13
C PHE A 730 0.13 -13.89 -18.41
N ALA A 731 0.61 -12.84 -19.08
CA ALA A 731 -0.13 -12.12 -20.10
C ALA A 731 0.81 -11.66 -21.21
N SER A 732 0.94 -12.52 -22.21
CA SER A 732 1.83 -12.34 -23.36
C SER A 732 1.64 -11.01 -24.09
N GLY A 733 2.74 -10.38 -24.49
CA GLY A 733 2.74 -9.16 -25.31
C GLY A 733 3.05 -7.89 -24.51
N GLY A 734 3.73 -8.02 -23.37
CA GLY A 734 4.11 -6.88 -22.55
C GLY A 734 2.92 -6.14 -21.93
N ILE A 735 1.97 -6.87 -21.34
CA ILE A 735 0.86 -6.25 -20.61
C ILE A 735 1.36 -5.73 -19.26
N LYS A 736 1.14 -4.43 -19.01
CA LYS A 736 1.57 -3.79 -17.75
C LYS A 736 0.60 -4.10 -16.61
N LEU A 737 1.13 -4.39 -15.42
CA LEU A 737 0.31 -4.58 -14.21
C LEU A 737 -0.50 -3.31 -13.91
N THR A 738 -1.75 -3.49 -13.46
CA THR A 738 -2.63 -2.38 -13.06
C THR A 738 -2.23 -1.83 -11.69
N ILE A 739 -1.09 -1.14 -11.64
CA ILE A 739 -0.56 -0.53 -10.43
C ILE A 739 -1.33 0.74 -10.09
N ASP A 740 -1.87 0.82 -8.86
CA ASP A 740 -2.51 2.02 -8.33
C ASP A 740 -1.57 2.68 -7.33
N SER A 741 -0.92 3.76 -7.77
CA SER A 741 0.04 4.51 -6.95
C SER A 741 -0.61 5.15 -5.72
N ASN A 742 -1.88 5.58 -5.80
CA ASN A 742 -2.57 6.15 -4.64
C ASN A 742 -2.87 5.08 -3.61
N PHE A 743 -3.32 3.91 -4.06
CA PHE A 743 -3.55 2.76 -3.19
C PHE A 743 -2.26 2.26 -2.55
N SER A 744 -1.19 2.06 -3.33
CA SER A 744 0.14 1.67 -2.83
C SER A 744 0.65 2.67 -1.77
N ASN A 745 0.55 3.97 -2.06
CA ASN A 745 0.95 5.01 -1.10
C ASN A 745 0.15 4.96 0.21
N ALA A 746 -1.14 4.61 0.16
CA ALA A 746 -1.98 4.44 1.35
C ALA A 746 -1.64 3.18 2.17
N GLN A 747 -0.92 2.21 1.57
CA GLN A 747 -0.45 1.00 2.26
C GLN A 747 0.98 1.13 2.79
N LYS A 748 1.69 2.22 2.51
CA LYS A 748 3.09 2.41 2.93
C LYS A 748 3.29 2.15 4.42
N GLY A 749 4.26 1.29 4.70
CA GLY A 749 4.67 0.91 6.03
C GLY A 749 3.78 -0.09 6.73
N LYS A 750 2.72 -0.60 6.07
CA LYS A 750 1.90 -1.69 6.60
C LYS A 750 2.53 -3.03 6.29
N ILE A 751 2.21 -3.99 7.16
CA ILE A 751 2.38 -5.41 6.87
C ILE A 751 1.01 -5.91 6.43
N LEU A 752 0.97 -6.55 5.26
CA LEU A 752 -0.23 -7.04 4.63
C LEU A 752 -0.22 -8.56 4.67
N LEU A 753 -1.36 -9.16 5.02
CA LEU A 753 -1.55 -10.60 5.02
C LEU A 753 -2.53 -10.96 3.92
N GLN A 754 -2.08 -11.78 2.98
CA GLN A 754 -2.91 -12.24 1.88
C GLN A 754 -3.96 -13.23 2.42
N VAL A 755 -5.24 -12.84 2.37
CA VAL A 755 -6.32 -13.64 3.00
C VAL A 755 -6.98 -14.63 2.04
N GLU A 756 -6.75 -14.49 0.74
CA GLU A 756 -7.29 -15.35 -0.32
C GLU A 756 -6.22 -16.36 -0.85
N GLY A 757 -5.03 -16.37 -0.25
CA GLY A 757 -3.91 -17.25 -0.58
C GLY A 757 -3.55 -18.19 0.59
N ARG A 758 -2.25 -18.49 0.77
CA ARG A 758 -1.74 -19.33 1.87
C ARG A 758 -1.39 -18.55 3.14
N GLY A 759 -1.84 -17.29 3.24
CA GLY A 759 -1.51 -16.43 4.37
C GLY A 759 -0.11 -15.84 4.28
N GLU A 760 0.33 -15.55 3.05
CA GLU A 760 1.57 -14.87 2.72
C GLU A 760 1.62 -13.49 3.37
N ALA A 761 2.79 -13.10 3.87
CA ALA A 761 3.00 -11.81 4.50
C ALA A 761 3.87 -10.91 3.61
N TRP A 762 3.45 -9.65 3.48
CA TRP A 762 4.08 -8.66 2.61
C TRP A 762 4.33 -7.37 3.38
N TYR A 763 5.54 -6.81 3.32
CA TYR A 763 5.85 -5.49 3.87
C TYR A 763 5.84 -4.44 2.77
N VAL A 764 5.02 -3.40 2.90
CA VAL A 764 5.03 -2.28 1.95
C VAL A 764 6.05 -1.25 2.41
N ASN A 765 7.17 -1.12 1.71
CA ASN A 765 8.25 -0.26 2.11
C ASN A 765 7.87 1.23 1.96
N PRO A 766 7.98 2.07 3.01
CA PRO A 766 7.67 3.50 2.91
C PRO A 766 8.49 4.27 1.88
N ALA A 767 9.71 3.81 1.57
CA ALA A 767 10.63 4.53 0.69
C ALA A 767 10.21 4.47 -0.79
N ASP A 768 9.72 3.33 -1.26
CA ASP A 768 9.42 3.07 -2.68
C ASP A 768 7.95 2.72 -2.95
N GLY A 769 7.15 2.38 -1.92
CA GLY A 769 5.77 1.93 -2.06
C GLY A 769 5.62 0.50 -2.63
N ARG A 770 6.71 -0.25 -2.75
CA ARG A 770 6.71 -1.63 -3.23
C ARG A 770 6.43 -2.62 -2.08
N ARG A 771 5.77 -3.73 -2.42
CA ARG A 771 5.51 -4.84 -1.48
C ARG A 771 6.65 -5.85 -1.54
N TYR A 772 7.24 -6.16 -0.40
CA TYR A 772 8.32 -7.11 -0.26
C TYR A 772 7.82 -8.37 0.44
N PHE A 773 8.04 -9.53 -0.19
CA PHE A 773 7.64 -10.81 0.37
C PHE A 773 8.45 -11.12 1.63
N LEU A 774 7.76 -11.49 2.71
CA LEU A 774 8.41 -11.79 3.98
C LEU A 774 8.71 -13.28 4.16
N GLY A 775 8.11 -14.17 3.37
CA GLY A 775 8.45 -15.60 3.30
C GLY A 775 8.65 -16.27 4.67
N ARG A 776 9.83 -16.88 4.86
CA ARG A 776 10.20 -17.55 6.11
C ARG A 776 10.83 -16.54 7.09
N PRO A 777 10.92 -16.88 8.39
CA PRO A 777 11.51 -16.00 9.40
C PRO A 777 12.86 -15.38 9.02
N ALA A 778 13.75 -16.14 8.36
CA ALA A 778 15.06 -15.64 7.93
C ALA A 778 14.97 -14.64 6.77
N ASP A 779 14.08 -14.89 5.79
CA ASP A 779 13.84 -14.02 4.64
C ASP A 779 13.22 -12.69 5.11
N ALA A 780 12.23 -12.77 5.99
CA ALA A 780 11.63 -11.61 6.64
C ALA A 780 12.70 -10.75 7.33
N PHE A 781 13.58 -11.37 8.12
CA PHE A 781 14.66 -10.68 8.82
C PHE A 781 15.67 -10.01 7.87
N GLN A 782 15.95 -10.63 6.71
CA GLN A 782 16.85 -10.07 5.70
C GLN A 782 16.23 -8.85 5.00
N VAL A 783 14.97 -8.94 4.58
CA VAL A 783 14.19 -7.81 4.05
C VAL A 783 14.19 -6.65 5.05
N MET A 784 13.98 -6.95 6.34
CA MET A 784 13.99 -5.97 7.42
C MET A 784 15.33 -5.25 7.59
N ARG A 785 16.45 -5.97 7.48
CA ARG A 785 17.79 -5.36 7.58
C ARG A 785 18.14 -4.52 6.36
N LEU A 786 17.73 -4.97 5.16
CA LEU A 786 18.06 -4.30 3.91
C LEU A 786 17.27 -3.00 3.72
N LEU A 787 15.99 -3.00 4.12
CA LEU A 787 15.10 -1.84 4.02
C LEU A 787 15.08 -0.98 5.30
N GLY A 788 15.76 -1.44 6.34
CA GLY A 788 15.81 -0.78 7.65
C GLY A 788 16.55 0.56 7.61
N THR A 789 15.98 1.57 8.24
CA THR A 789 16.64 2.88 8.40
C THR A 789 17.46 2.90 9.68
N GLY A 790 18.76 3.21 9.57
CA GLY A 790 19.62 3.40 10.74
C GLY A 790 19.20 4.61 11.58
N VAL A 791 19.13 4.43 12.90
CA VAL A 791 18.87 5.52 13.86
C VAL A 791 19.88 5.44 14.99
N SER A 792 20.43 6.60 15.38
CA SER A 792 21.35 6.70 16.51
C SER A 792 20.65 6.36 17.83
N ASN A 793 21.40 5.97 18.86
CA ASN A 793 20.84 5.70 20.19
C ASN A 793 20.14 6.93 20.77
N ASN A 794 20.60 8.13 20.42
CA ASN A 794 19.98 9.40 20.83
C ASN A 794 18.60 9.59 20.18
N ASN A 795 18.48 9.37 18.87
CA ASN A 795 17.18 9.46 18.18
C ASN A 795 16.24 8.32 18.58
N PHE A 796 16.78 7.14 18.86
CA PHE A 796 16.01 6.01 19.39
C PHE A 796 15.49 6.28 20.80
N SER A 797 16.32 6.85 21.68
CA SER A 797 15.90 7.28 23.01
C SER A 797 14.87 8.41 22.93
N ALA A 798 15.03 9.30 21.94
CA ALA A 798 14.10 10.40 21.68
C ALA A 798 12.72 9.92 21.21
N LEU A 799 12.59 8.74 20.58
CA LEU A 799 11.28 8.13 20.29
C LEU A 799 10.50 7.80 21.56
N GLN A 800 11.20 7.44 22.63
CA GLN A 800 10.61 7.03 23.92
C GLN A 800 10.46 8.21 24.90
N SER A 801 11.01 9.38 24.60
CA SER A 801 10.81 10.63 25.32
C SER A 801 9.83 11.56 24.59
N LYS A 802 9.31 12.60 25.26
CA LYS A 802 8.41 13.58 24.64
C LYS A 802 9.07 14.37 23.51
#